data_AF-A0A2E0UYL4-F1
#
_entry.id   AF-A0A2E0UYL4-F1
#
_cell.length_a   1.000
_cell.length_b   1.000
_cell.length_c   1.000
_cell.angle_alpha   90.00
_cell.angle_beta   90.00
_cell.angle_gamma   90.00
#
_symmetry.space_group_name_H-M   'P 1'
#
loop_
_entity.id
_entity.type
_entity.pdbx_description
1 polymer ?
#
loop_
_entity_poly.entity_id
_entity_poly.type
_entity_poly.pdbx_seq_one_letter_code
_entity_poly.pdbx_strand_id
1 'polypeptide(L)'
;MGMSSTVKRRVWIGVIVFVVMFIAVSFIFARQWLIHLPSVQQQIREKNGAVVMVTQPENHSSWPLDAVIPIQVDFQTEDSVQSLELYVDGNLVNQHNLTEGSAPEVIFWQPSRTGSTVLTARLITTAGLAYQSEAVTVFINDPAGAIVWLETAGGETLPELSQRFQAQPEIIQQENPDVNFNEPLSSGLLLKIKQQNLLNMAAVQLEPVDNPSQNPDLILPDLYLDSQPETVWSRVKVSLDNLSPVPKTQPNPPELSGFAVDCEAQLTFRDFSEMEDGFFVYRILPGSSDVKKIATLPADQSHHNLAYRDAPQALSAIYTVAAYNVLGESSSKPVEINFAPECSANQPVPASTGAFDYAVMVVDGDLKVEDHTVHFQQPVDLAYLYISVNQQDWERIPAGNQKFLSGAGDKFDLDIYLDQIINKNPATKLEVDMEIWGWSGKKLIDYGTIHVSVRRTVLRVCGLAGADCDDLLRTEINLPPASDPATLTYFFEWDTADRTETIDYVWQVAAKPFTGEEIRSTQSLIISRGVYNTKDPRFKFNLSYLYKDGPYDLGSWPYMGQSFDSNFFDDVYPPDTPFTLYVRVLPFDKDNNKLPTSNTVVLHYQTEWSDPLNPTYASNLPSRYQLEFLPETYRAPILVQESEWGCIVYDQNVYFTHPLFMAGAGIKEEDIKADPQNCNSPASPTCNGKQKPLQYTSGTKVCPNNYSEPSGFWNDVKTIITGVWDGVTGGWDYLAENLENAKNYLAEQIASVIPGCGAECTGYIKTGLEVGFTAVTGIPPTMPSYEEMVDEGIAYAVDMAAQEIGPMCDELCKEAIAAGLKEVIDYSRSTQPAPGCADEGQAHARGKEPFCPNLNGVTWHPSPGSIYEPAFIQLKISRPPAPGNIPQMAIPLETQKKYRVVIYSYGYNDSRVGDWFPICGFHEGLDGDNAIGYNDAGGGYHHKRQINVPLESALYLPKHLTLPSLSGGEGMEIPLVFDIQEYWRANHIYDVNQFGVNFEDFYQNCGNDWPYLYYDGITRLTAVEECLNDQNQWVPCSGGGMDVFETTNPAAP
;
A
#
# COMPACT_ATOMS: atom_id res chain seq x y z
N MET A 1 -84.61 -22.68 10.55
CA MET A 1 -84.98 -21.24 10.56
C MET A 1 -83.96 -20.48 9.72
N GLY A 2 -84.31 -20.14 8.48
CA GLY A 2 -83.41 -19.41 7.57
C GLY A 2 -83.54 -17.91 7.81
N MET A 3 -82.49 -17.27 8.36
CA MET A 3 -82.40 -15.81 8.39
C MET A 3 -82.28 -15.28 6.96
N SER A 4 -83.27 -14.49 6.55
CA SER A 4 -83.33 -13.79 5.26
C SER A 4 -82.02 -13.05 4.95
N SER A 5 -81.58 -13.10 3.69
CA SER A 5 -80.33 -12.50 3.20
C SER A 5 -80.20 -11.00 3.48
N THR A 6 -81.33 -10.30 3.67
CA THR A 6 -81.38 -8.89 4.05
C THR A 6 -80.93 -8.65 5.49
N VAL A 7 -81.08 -9.61 6.40
CA VAL A 7 -80.63 -9.49 7.80
C VAL A 7 -79.12 -9.71 7.88
N LYS A 8 -78.56 -10.69 7.16
CA LYS A 8 -77.11 -10.91 7.10
C LYS A 8 -76.36 -9.69 6.55
N ARG A 9 -76.90 -9.03 5.53
CA ARG A 9 -76.28 -7.84 4.93
C ARG A 9 -76.30 -6.64 5.88
N ARG A 10 -77.36 -6.46 6.67
CA ARG A 10 -77.45 -5.37 7.67
C ARG A 10 -76.53 -5.60 8.87
N VAL A 11 -76.34 -6.85 9.29
CA VAL A 11 -75.39 -7.19 10.36
C VAL A 11 -73.95 -6.98 9.91
N TRP A 12 -73.59 -7.39 8.70
CA TRP A 12 -72.24 -7.19 8.17
C TRP A 12 -71.87 -5.72 7.98
N ILE A 13 -72.81 -4.89 7.50
CA ILE A 13 -72.58 -3.44 7.40
C ILE A 13 -72.40 -2.83 8.80
N GLY A 14 -73.16 -3.29 9.80
CA GLY A 14 -72.98 -2.85 11.18
C GLY A 14 -71.61 -3.20 11.77
N VAL A 15 -71.08 -4.40 11.48
CA VAL A 15 -69.75 -4.83 11.95
C VAL A 15 -68.64 -4.01 11.29
N ILE A 16 -68.72 -3.75 9.99
CA ILE A 16 -67.71 -2.95 9.29
C ILE A 16 -67.69 -1.51 9.81
N VAL A 17 -68.85 -0.89 10.00
CA VAL A 17 -68.93 0.47 10.57
C VAL A 17 -68.37 0.52 11.99
N PHE A 18 -68.61 -0.52 12.80
CA PHE A 18 -68.07 -0.60 14.15
C PHE A 18 -66.54 -0.74 14.17
N VAL A 19 -65.98 -1.57 13.29
CA VAL A 19 -64.52 -1.76 13.18
C VAL A 19 -63.84 -0.48 12.70
N VAL A 20 -64.40 0.21 11.72
CA VAL A 20 -63.85 1.49 11.23
C VAL A 20 -63.90 2.58 12.30
N MET A 21 -65.00 2.67 13.07
CA MET A 21 -65.07 3.59 14.20
C MET A 21 -64.07 3.24 15.30
N PHE A 22 -63.86 1.95 15.58
CA PHE A 22 -62.91 1.52 16.59
C PHE A 22 -61.47 1.88 16.21
N ILE A 23 -61.08 1.65 14.95
CA ILE A 23 -59.77 2.03 14.42
C ILE A 23 -59.57 3.55 14.48
N ALA A 24 -60.58 4.33 14.07
CA ALA A 24 -60.50 5.79 14.10
C ALA A 24 -60.36 6.33 15.54
N VAL A 25 -61.09 5.76 16.50
CA VAL A 25 -60.99 6.13 17.92
C VAL A 25 -59.65 5.71 18.51
N SER A 26 -59.13 4.51 18.18
CA SER A 26 -57.79 4.08 18.57
C SER A 26 -56.69 4.98 18.01
N PHE A 27 -56.84 5.47 16.77
CA PHE A 27 -55.89 6.40 16.15
C PHE A 27 -55.89 7.78 16.83
N ILE A 28 -57.08 8.27 17.22
CA ILE A 28 -57.20 9.53 17.98
C ILE A 28 -56.61 9.38 19.39
N PHE A 29 -56.82 8.23 20.05
CA PHE A 29 -56.21 7.95 21.35
C PHE A 29 -54.69 7.79 21.27
N ALA A 30 -54.17 7.07 20.27
CA ALA A 30 -52.73 6.93 20.04
C ALA A 30 -52.08 8.29 19.74
N ARG A 31 -52.73 9.14 18.93
CA ARG A 31 -52.28 10.49 18.63
C ARG A 31 -52.30 11.40 19.85
N GLN A 32 -53.36 11.39 20.67
CA GLN A 32 -53.38 12.17 21.91
C GLN A 32 -52.36 11.69 22.93
N TRP A 33 -52.11 10.38 23.00
CA TRP A 33 -51.08 9.81 23.87
C TRP A 33 -49.67 10.20 23.42
N LEU A 34 -49.40 10.17 22.10
CA LEU A 34 -48.12 10.63 21.53
C LEU A 34 -47.86 12.13 21.72
N ILE A 35 -48.89 12.98 21.76
CA ILE A 35 -48.76 14.44 21.98
C ILE A 35 -48.56 14.77 23.47
N HIS A 36 -48.77 13.83 24.40
CA HIS A 36 -48.58 14.04 25.84
C HIS A 36 -47.38 13.28 26.43
N LEU A 37 -46.59 12.61 25.60
CA LEU A 37 -45.26 12.17 26.01
C LEU A 37 -44.36 13.42 26.14
N PRO A 38 -43.77 13.68 27.33
CA PRO A 38 -42.77 14.72 27.46
C PRO A 38 -41.66 14.44 26.45
N SER A 39 -41.22 15.45 25.69
CA SER A 39 -40.12 15.30 24.73
C SER A 39 -38.94 14.62 25.41
N VAL A 40 -38.22 13.74 24.70
CA VAL A 40 -37.02 13.05 25.21
C VAL A 40 -36.01 14.03 25.84
N GLN A 41 -35.95 15.26 25.32
CA GLN A 41 -35.15 16.39 25.85
C GLN A 41 -35.57 16.91 27.24
N GLN A 42 -36.78 16.62 27.73
CA GLN A 42 -37.24 17.02 29.08
C GLN A 42 -37.09 15.91 30.12
N GLN A 43 -36.95 14.65 29.69
CA GLN A 43 -36.71 13.51 30.60
C GLN A 43 -35.21 13.28 30.83
N ILE A 44 -34.37 13.71 29.90
CA ILE A 44 -32.94 13.87 30.12
C ILE A 44 -32.74 15.29 30.65
N ARG A 45 -32.84 15.47 31.97
CA ARG A 45 -32.20 16.62 32.59
C ARG A 45 -30.70 16.36 32.40
N GLU A 46 -30.11 16.92 31.35
CA GLU A 46 -28.65 17.00 31.19
C GLU A 46 -28.12 17.54 32.51
N LYS A 47 -27.60 16.65 33.35
CA LYS A 47 -26.78 17.06 34.49
C LYS A 47 -25.55 17.61 33.79
N ASN A 48 -25.38 18.93 33.78
CA ASN A 48 -24.25 19.60 33.17
C ASN A 48 -22.98 18.91 33.69
N GLY A 49 -22.37 18.05 32.87
CA GLY A 49 -21.19 17.30 33.24
C GLY A 49 -20.07 18.28 33.58
N ALA A 50 -19.20 17.93 34.52
CA ALA A 50 -18.05 18.78 34.78
C ALA A 50 -17.14 18.79 33.55
N VAL A 51 -16.71 19.97 33.13
CA VAL A 51 -15.66 20.13 32.11
C VAL A 51 -14.34 20.34 32.84
N VAL A 52 -13.30 19.60 32.47
CA VAL A 52 -11.94 19.72 33.03
C VAL A 52 -10.98 19.92 31.86
N MET A 53 -10.14 20.95 31.91
CA MET A 53 -9.19 21.29 30.85
C MET A 53 -7.85 21.64 31.45
N VAL A 54 -6.76 21.09 30.88
CA VAL A 54 -5.40 21.56 31.15
C VAL A 54 -5.15 22.73 30.20
N THR A 55 -5.10 23.96 30.71
CA THR A 55 -4.94 25.18 29.90
C THR A 55 -3.48 25.63 29.80
N GLN A 56 -2.64 25.22 30.73
CA GLN A 56 -1.18 25.30 30.62
C GLN A 56 -0.55 24.01 31.15
N PRO A 57 0.58 23.55 30.60
CA PRO A 57 1.27 24.08 29.42
C PRO A 57 0.46 23.86 28.12
N GLU A 58 0.79 24.58 27.04
CA GLU A 58 0.15 24.37 25.73
C GLU A 58 0.50 22.98 25.18
N ASN A 59 -0.44 22.36 24.46
CA ASN A 59 -0.20 21.08 23.81
C ASN A 59 0.94 21.21 22.80
N HIS A 60 1.88 20.27 22.85
CA HIS A 60 3.14 20.23 22.12
C HIS A 60 4.18 21.30 22.50
N SER A 61 4.02 21.97 23.64
CA SER A 61 5.06 22.87 24.15
C SER A 61 6.32 22.12 24.60
N SER A 62 7.46 22.80 24.54
CA SER A 62 8.77 22.22 24.84
C SER A 62 9.39 22.85 26.10
N TRP A 63 9.86 22.00 27.00
CA TRP A 63 10.40 22.38 28.30
C TRP A 63 11.70 21.62 28.58
N PRO A 64 12.69 22.22 29.23
CA PRO A 64 13.89 21.48 29.59
C PRO A 64 13.64 20.58 30.81
N LEU A 65 14.40 19.49 30.93
CA LEU A 65 14.29 18.51 32.02
C LEU A 65 14.36 19.14 33.43
N ASP A 66 15.11 20.23 33.58
CA ASP A 66 15.29 20.96 34.83
C ASP A 66 14.28 22.11 35.05
N ALA A 67 13.31 22.31 34.15
CA ALA A 67 12.22 23.27 34.36
C ALA A 67 11.15 22.72 35.29
N VAL A 68 10.65 23.60 36.16
CA VAL A 68 9.39 23.40 36.88
C VAL A 68 8.25 23.93 36.01
N ILE A 69 7.47 23.01 35.45
CA ILE A 69 6.38 23.30 34.51
C ILE A 69 5.11 23.62 35.31
N PRO A 70 4.51 24.81 35.14
CA PRO A 70 3.22 25.12 35.74
C PRO A 70 2.09 24.46 34.93
N ILE A 71 1.33 23.59 35.58
CA ILE A 71 0.17 22.93 34.99
C ILE A 71 -1.10 23.59 35.53
N GLN A 72 -1.70 24.47 34.72
CA GLN A 72 -2.94 25.13 35.06
C GLN A 72 -4.12 24.27 34.59
N VAL A 73 -5.00 23.90 35.52
CA VAL A 73 -6.21 23.14 35.25
C VAL A 73 -7.43 24.00 35.55
N ASP A 74 -8.23 24.24 34.52
CA ASP A 74 -9.52 24.92 34.63
C ASP A 74 -10.63 23.87 34.63
N PHE A 75 -11.61 24.02 35.52
CA PHE A 75 -12.78 23.16 35.53
C PHE A 75 -14.06 23.90 35.90
N GLN A 76 -15.18 23.45 35.34
CA GLN A 76 -16.51 23.95 35.66
C GLN A 76 -17.40 22.78 36.06
N THR A 77 -17.97 22.82 37.26
CA THR A 77 -18.86 21.78 37.80
C THR A 77 -19.91 22.40 38.71
N GLU A 78 -21.13 21.85 38.70
CA GLU A 78 -22.18 22.18 39.67
C GLU A 78 -22.03 21.36 40.97
N ASP A 79 -21.36 20.21 40.90
CA ASP A 79 -21.09 19.34 42.06
C ASP A 79 -19.85 19.85 42.83
N SER A 80 -19.89 19.82 44.17
CA SER A 80 -18.73 20.17 45.01
C SER A 80 -17.54 19.25 44.72
N VAL A 81 -16.35 19.82 44.52
CA VAL A 81 -15.13 19.09 44.21
C VAL A 81 -14.49 18.53 45.48
N GLN A 82 -14.02 17.28 45.43
CA GLN A 82 -13.27 16.63 46.49
C GLN A 82 -11.76 16.74 46.25
N SER A 83 -11.30 16.37 45.06
CA SER A 83 -9.87 16.44 44.71
C SER A 83 -9.64 16.62 43.21
N LEU A 84 -8.48 17.19 42.88
CA LEU A 84 -7.92 17.23 41.54
C LEU A 84 -6.64 16.40 41.49
N GLU A 85 -6.56 15.49 40.55
CA GLU A 85 -5.44 14.57 40.36
C GLU A 85 -4.73 14.87 39.04
N LEU A 86 -3.40 14.87 39.05
CA LEU A 86 -2.56 15.03 37.86
C LEU A 86 -1.87 13.71 37.52
N TYR A 87 -2.04 13.29 36.28
CA TYR A 87 -1.43 12.10 35.71
C TYR A 87 -0.39 12.47 34.66
N VAL A 88 0.73 11.77 34.69
CA VAL A 88 1.86 11.90 33.75
C VAL A 88 2.17 10.52 33.19
N ASP A 89 2.01 10.35 31.89
CA ASP A 89 2.14 9.05 31.20
C ASP A 89 1.30 7.94 31.86
N GLY A 90 0.08 8.29 32.30
CA GLY A 90 -0.85 7.39 32.98
C GLY A 90 -0.56 7.14 34.47
N ASN A 91 0.54 7.67 35.02
CA ASN A 91 0.88 7.54 36.44
C ASN A 91 0.42 8.75 37.23
N LEU A 92 -0.19 8.54 38.41
CA LEU A 92 -0.58 9.62 39.31
C LEU A 92 0.67 10.27 39.92
N VAL A 93 0.90 11.56 39.62
CA VAL A 93 2.08 12.29 40.10
C VAL A 93 1.73 13.29 41.20
N ASN A 94 0.52 13.85 41.19
CA ASN A 94 0.08 14.80 42.21
C ASN A 94 -1.43 14.66 42.48
N GLN A 95 -1.85 14.94 43.72
CA GLN A 95 -3.26 15.00 44.12
C GLN A 95 -3.46 16.20 45.07
N HIS A 96 -4.36 17.10 44.68
CA HIS A 96 -4.70 18.29 45.45
C HIS A 96 -6.14 18.18 45.97
N ASN A 97 -6.32 18.29 47.30
CA ASN A 97 -7.65 18.31 47.91
C ASN A 97 -8.20 19.74 47.88
N LEU A 98 -9.31 19.94 47.17
CA LEU A 98 -9.87 21.28 46.95
C LEU A 98 -10.91 21.61 48.02
N THR A 99 -10.69 22.70 48.76
CA THR A 99 -11.66 23.23 49.74
C THR A 99 -12.48 24.35 49.10
N GLU A 100 -13.53 23.96 48.35
CA GLU A 100 -14.60 24.81 47.77
C GLU A 100 -14.20 26.02 46.89
N GLY A 101 -14.41 25.90 45.57
CA GLY A 101 -14.40 27.02 44.62
C GLY A 101 -14.06 26.63 43.18
N SER A 102 -14.62 27.36 42.20
CA SER A 102 -14.36 27.23 40.75
C SER A 102 -13.18 28.11 40.31
N ALA A 103 -12.01 27.88 40.89
CA ALA A 103 -10.78 28.60 40.51
C ALA A 103 -9.86 27.70 39.68
N PRO A 104 -9.07 28.27 38.76
CA PRO A 104 -7.93 27.57 38.16
C PRO A 104 -7.02 27.03 39.27
N GLU A 105 -6.65 25.76 39.19
CA GLU A 105 -5.64 25.20 40.08
C GLU A 105 -4.32 25.09 39.32
N VAL A 106 -3.22 25.54 39.92
CA VAL A 106 -1.88 25.47 39.31
C VAL A 106 -1.04 24.46 40.05
N ILE A 107 -0.72 23.35 39.39
CA ILE A 107 0.12 22.27 39.90
C ILE A 107 1.51 22.42 39.28
N PHE A 108 2.54 22.54 40.11
CA PHE A 108 3.92 22.57 39.62
C PHE A 108 4.47 21.15 39.50
N TRP A 109 4.97 20.81 38.31
CA TRP A 109 5.55 19.50 38.03
C TRP A 109 6.94 19.66 37.41
N GLN A 110 7.91 18.87 37.87
CA GLN A 110 9.24 18.79 37.27
C GLN A 110 9.40 17.44 36.57
N PRO A 111 9.76 17.42 35.28
CA PRO A 111 10.02 16.17 34.56
C PRO A 111 11.18 15.37 35.13
N SER A 112 11.08 14.03 35.07
CA SER A 112 12.13 13.10 35.53
C SER A 112 12.93 12.45 34.41
N ARG A 113 12.50 12.60 33.15
CA ARG A 113 13.15 12.08 31.95
C ARG A 113 12.91 12.99 30.75
N THR A 114 13.82 12.95 29.77
CA THR A 114 13.64 13.58 28.46
C THR A 114 12.68 12.77 27.59
N GLY A 115 12.15 13.40 26.53
CA GLY A 115 11.22 12.80 25.59
C GLY A 115 9.80 13.38 25.66
N SER A 116 8.87 12.73 24.96
CA SER A 116 7.46 13.14 24.96
C SER A 116 6.72 12.57 26.16
N THR A 117 5.97 13.41 26.87
CA THR A 117 5.17 13.03 28.03
C THR A 117 3.74 13.57 27.92
N VAL A 118 2.76 12.76 28.31
CA VAL A 118 1.34 13.09 28.27
C VAL A 118 0.83 13.46 29.65
N LEU A 119 0.25 14.66 29.76
CA LEU A 119 -0.39 15.20 30.95
C LEU A 119 -1.91 15.04 30.83
N THR A 120 -2.55 14.50 31.87
CA THR A 120 -4.01 14.51 32.02
C THR A 120 -4.39 14.90 33.45
N ALA A 121 -5.48 15.64 33.60
CA ALA A 121 -6.03 15.99 34.90
C ALA A 121 -7.35 15.27 35.14
N ARG A 122 -7.59 14.80 36.37
CA ARG A 122 -8.82 14.11 36.77
C ARG A 122 -9.45 14.80 37.98
N LEU A 123 -10.64 15.32 37.81
CA LEU A 123 -11.45 15.95 38.86
C LEU A 123 -12.36 14.91 39.51
N ILE A 124 -12.28 14.76 40.82
CA ILE A 124 -13.17 13.90 41.61
C ILE A 124 -14.09 14.80 42.44
N THR A 125 -15.39 14.61 42.28
CA THR A 125 -16.42 15.33 43.07
C THR A 125 -16.69 14.62 44.39
N THR A 126 -17.26 15.33 45.35
CA THR A 126 -17.74 14.79 46.63
C THR A 126 -18.81 13.70 46.49
N ALA A 127 -19.46 13.61 45.33
CA ALA A 127 -20.38 12.54 44.97
C ALA A 127 -19.67 11.27 44.45
N GLY A 128 -18.35 11.27 44.34
CA GLY A 128 -17.55 10.18 43.78
C GLY A 128 -17.52 10.13 42.25
N LEU A 129 -18.05 11.15 41.56
CA LEU A 129 -17.97 11.23 40.10
C LEU A 129 -16.59 11.74 39.69
N ALA A 130 -15.97 11.07 38.71
CA ALA A 130 -14.68 11.45 38.15
C ALA A 130 -14.84 11.99 36.73
N TYR A 131 -14.19 13.11 36.44
CA TYR A 131 -14.15 13.76 35.13
C TYR A 131 -12.70 13.95 34.72
N GLN A 132 -12.35 13.63 33.48
CA GLN A 132 -10.97 13.66 33.00
C GLN A 132 -10.82 14.70 31.89
N SER A 133 -9.69 15.41 31.88
CA SER A 133 -9.34 16.33 30.81
C SER A 133 -8.93 15.61 29.53
N GLU A 134 -8.90 16.34 28.43
CA GLU A 134 -8.13 15.92 27.26
C GLU A 134 -6.64 15.80 27.61
N ALA A 135 -5.92 15.00 26.83
CA ALA A 135 -4.50 14.76 26.98
C ALA A 135 -3.68 15.91 26.37
N VAL A 136 -2.78 16.48 27.16
CA VAL A 136 -1.81 17.51 26.72
C VAL A 136 -0.44 16.85 26.62
N THR A 137 0.14 16.82 25.43
CA THR A 137 1.49 16.29 25.21
C THR A 137 2.51 17.41 25.38
N VAL A 138 3.60 17.18 26.10
CA VAL A 138 4.74 18.11 26.18
C VAL A 138 6.04 17.41 25.80
N PHE A 139 6.99 18.17 25.27
CA PHE A 139 8.32 17.67 24.89
C PHE A 139 9.36 18.12 25.89
N ILE A 140 9.93 17.16 26.60
CA ILE A 140 10.98 17.40 27.59
C ILE A 140 12.35 17.25 26.93
N ASN A 141 13.03 18.36 26.72
CA ASN A 141 14.39 18.38 26.18
C ASN A 141 15.41 18.14 27.28
N ASP A 142 16.67 17.94 26.89
CA ASP A 142 17.80 17.94 27.80
C ASP A 142 17.76 19.16 28.76
N PRO A 143 18.27 19.01 29.99
CA PRO A 143 18.28 20.10 30.97
C PRO A 143 18.94 21.32 30.35
N ALA A 144 18.30 22.48 30.46
CA ALA A 144 18.82 23.72 29.90
C ALA A 144 20.11 24.14 30.62
N GLY A 145 20.38 23.58 31.80
CA GLY A 145 21.54 23.90 32.61
C GLY A 145 21.38 25.27 33.27
N ALA A 146 22.07 25.48 34.39
CA ALA A 146 22.11 26.80 35.01
C ALA A 146 22.93 27.74 34.11
N ILE A 147 22.29 28.80 33.61
CA ILE A 147 22.99 29.91 32.95
C ILE A 147 23.53 30.84 34.03
N VAL A 148 24.84 30.91 34.17
CA VAL A 148 25.52 31.86 35.05
C VAL A 148 26.06 33.00 34.21
N TRP A 149 25.67 34.24 34.54
CA TRP A 149 26.30 35.43 34.00
C TRP A 149 27.55 35.75 34.81
N LEU A 150 28.70 35.73 34.16
CA LEU A 150 29.98 36.04 34.76
C LEU A 150 30.47 37.40 34.30
N GLU A 151 30.83 38.26 35.24
CA GLU A 151 31.61 39.47 34.94
C GLU A 151 33.12 39.15 35.01
N THR A 152 33.85 39.38 33.92
CA THR A 152 35.29 39.05 33.82
C THR A 152 36.17 40.00 34.62
N ALA A 153 37.26 39.49 35.21
CA ALA A 153 38.19 40.29 36.02
C ALA A 153 39.18 41.13 35.19
N GLY A 154 39.32 40.84 33.89
CA GLY A 154 40.33 41.45 33.02
C GLY A 154 41.62 40.66 32.98
N GLY A 155 42.07 40.28 31.79
CA GLY A 155 43.21 39.38 31.58
C GLY A 155 42.87 37.88 31.64
N GLU A 156 41.62 37.52 31.95
CA GLU A 156 41.16 36.13 31.95
C GLU A 156 41.13 35.56 30.52
N THR A 157 41.48 34.27 30.38
CA THR A 157 41.47 33.56 29.10
C THR A 157 40.38 32.48 29.07
N LEU A 158 39.96 32.07 27.86
CA LEU A 158 38.94 31.04 27.70
C LEU A 158 39.29 29.69 28.38
N PRO A 159 40.53 29.18 28.34
CA PRO A 159 40.91 27.97 29.07
C PRO A 159 40.78 28.12 30.59
N GLU A 160 41.13 29.28 31.15
CA GLU A 160 41.00 29.54 32.59
C GLU A 160 39.52 29.59 33.02
N LEU A 161 38.66 30.20 32.20
CA LEU A 161 37.22 30.23 32.42
C LEU A 161 36.60 28.83 32.29
N SER A 162 36.98 28.09 31.25
CA SER A 162 36.55 26.70 31.03
C SER A 162 36.88 25.82 32.24
N GLN A 163 38.11 25.90 32.74
CA GLN A 163 38.54 25.15 33.91
C GLN A 163 37.81 25.59 35.19
N ARG A 164 37.57 26.90 35.38
CA ARG A 164 36.90 27.43 36.57
C ARG A 164 35.43 27.02 36.66
N PHE A 165 34.73 26.98 35.53
CA PHE A 165 33.29 26.67 35.49
C PHE A 165 32.97 25.25 35.02
N GLN A 166 33.99 24.42 34.79
CA GLN A 166 33.86 23.05 34.27
C GLN A 166 32.99 22.98 32.99
N ALA A 167 33.14 23.97 32.11
CA ALA A 167 32.43 24.05 30.84
C ALA A 167 33.44 23.95 29.69
N GLN A 168 33.10 23.22 28.62
CA GLN A 168 33.96 23.10 27.44
C GLN A 168 34.22 24.50 26.82
N PRO A 169 35.47 24.83 26.41
CA PRO A 169 35.80 26.11 25.79
C PRO A 169 34.88 26.47 24.62
N GLU A 170 34.53 25.47 23.79
CA GLU A 170 33.71 25.61 22.60
C GLU A 170 32.29 26.05 22.95
N ILE A 171 31.74 25.58 24.07
CA ILE A 171 30.39 25.92 24.54
C ILE A 171 30.37 27.36 25.07
N ILE A 172 31.40 27.78 25.82
CA ILE A 172 31.53 29.17 26.27
C ILE A 172 31.67 30.10 25.06
N GLN A 173 32.43 29.69 24.04
CA GLN A 173 32.59 30.49 22.82
C GLN A 173 31.31 30.56 21.99
N GLN A 174 30.58 29.45 21.84
CA GLN A 174 29.31 29.39 21.11
C GLN A 174 28.22 30.27 21.75
N GLU A 175 28.16 30.33 23.07
CA GLU A 175 27.19 31.17 23.80
C GLU A 175 27.58 32.66 23.85
N ASN A 176 28.82 33.00 23.46
CA ASN A 176 29.33 34.37 23.44
C ASN A 176 30.06 34.66 22.10
N PRO A 177 29.36 34.56 20.95
CA PRO A 177 29.99 34.62 19.63
C PRO A 177 30.66 35.96 19.33
N ASP A 178 30.23 37.04 20.00
CA ASP A 178 30.76 38.38 19.84
C ASP A 178 32.07 38.64 20.62
N VAL A 179 32.51 37.66 21.42
CA VAL A 179 33.71 37.78 22.26
C VAL A 179 34.89 37.12 21.57
N ASN A 180 35.95 37.90 21.31
CA ASN A 180 37.19 37.36 20.78
C ASN A 180 38.03 36.71 21.89
N PHE A 181 37.89 35.38 22.03
CA PHE A 181 38.61 34.59 23.02
C PHE A 181 40.09 34.32 22.70
N ASN A 182 40.60 34.79 21.54
CA ASN A 182 42.03 34.68 21.19
C ASN A 182 42.88 35.76 21.88
N GLU A 183 42.26 36.73 22.54
CA GLU A 183 42.92 37.78 23.32
C GLU A 183 42.46 37.71 24.79
N PRO A 184 43.30 38.14 25.76
CA PRO A 184 42.87 38.23 27.15
C PRO A 184 41.64 39.15 27.29
N LEU A 185 40.62 38.67 28.00
CA LEU A 185 39.33 39.34 28.09
C LEU A 185 39.44 40.65 28.85
N SER A 186 38.73 41.70 28.41
CA SER A 186 38.66 42.97 29.13
C SER A 186 37.91 42.80 30.47
N SER A 187 38.26 43.59 31.49
CA SER A 187 37.54 43.60 32.78
C SER A 187 36.12 44.13 32.61
N GLY A 188 35.14 43.56 33.32
CA GLY A 188 33.74 43.98 33.29
C GLY A 188 32.91 43.40 32.14
N LEU A 189 33.45 42.47 31.34
CA LEU A 189 32.71 41.82 30.26
C LEU A 189 31.77 40.77 30.85
N LEU A 190 30.48 40.85 30.51
CA LEU A 190 29.49 39.85 30.93
C LEU A 190 29.49 38.67 29.95
N LEU A 191 29.89 37.50 30.44
CA LEU A 191 29.87 36.24 29.72
C LEU A 191 28.71 35.37 30.18
N LYS A 192 28.02 34.77 29.21
CA LYS A 192 26.98 33.76 29.43
C LYS A 192 27.64 32.39 29.51
N ILE A 193 27.62 31.74 30.67
CA ILE A 193 28.22 30.41 30.87
C ILE A 193 27.12 29.41 31.22
N LYS A 194 26.96 28.38 30.40
CA LYS A 194 26.02 27.27 30.63
C LYS A 194 26.74 26.20 31.47
N GLN A 195 26.39 26.05 32.74
CA GLN A 195 26.97 25.00 33.59
C GLN A 195 26.30 23.65 33.28
N GLN A 196 27.07 22.69 32.76
CA GLN A 196 26.52 21.40 32.32
C GLN A 196 26.44 20.31 33.41
N ASN A 197 26.84 20.54 34.66
CA ASN A 197 26.69 19.54 35.72
C ASN A 197 26.84 20.12 37.13
N LEU A 198 25.75 20.24 37.90
CA LEU A 198 25.81 20.49 39.35
C LEU A 198 25.51 19.24 40.20
N LEU A 199 25.12 18.11 39.59
CA LEU A 199 24.70 16.91 40.34
C LEU A 199 25.84 15.98 40.79
N ASN A 200 27.09 16.22 40.39
CA ASN A 200 28.22 15.32 40.71
C ASN A 200 29.14 15.76 41.87
N MET A 201 28.80 16.81 42.63
CA MET A 201 29.69 17.31 43.71
C MET A 201 29.29 16.92 45.15
N ALA A 202 28.28 16.07 45.37
CA ALA A 202 27.80 15.74 46.73
C ALA A 202 27.92 14.26 47.18
N ALA A 203 28.69 13.40 46.49
CA ALA A 203 28.93 12.03 46.93
C ALA A 203 30.39 11.84 47.39
N VAL A 204 30.70 12.35 48.59
CA VAL A 204 31.96 12.08 49.30
C VAL A 204 31.80 10.82 50.16
N GLN A 205 32.60 9.80 49.84
CA GLN A 205 33.14 8.72 50.68
C GLN A 205 32.28 8.15 51.84
N LEU A 206 31.81 6.91 51.66
CA LEU A 206 31.92 5.86 52.69
C LEU A 206 32.21 4.50 52.03
N GLU A 207 33.14 3.75 52.63
CA GLU A 207 33.67 2.44 52.24
C GLU A 207 32.67 1.26 52.34
N PRO A 208 32.98 0.08 51.77
CA PRO A 208 32.04 -1.02 51.61
C PRO A 208 31.84 -1.80 52.92
N VAL A 209 30.58 -2.08 53.26
CA VAL A 209 30.19 -3.04 54.30
C VAL A 209 29.21 -4.05 53.68
N ASP A 210 29.42 -5.29 54.09
CA ASP A 210 28.81 -6.56 53.70
C ASP A 210 27.31 -6.60 53.33
N ASN A 211 27.02 -7.56 52.45
CA ASN A 211 25.72 -8.15 52.14
C ASN A 211 24.92 -8.50 53.42
N PRO A 212 23.59 -8.24 53.48
CA PRO A 212 22.65 -9.31 53.15
C PRO A 212 21.33 -8.86 52.48
N SER A 213 20.70 -9.83 51.81
CA SER A 213 19.30 -9.93 51.35
C SER A 213 18.25 -9.04 52.05
N GLN A 214 17.30 -8.48 51.28
CA GLN A 214 15.87 -8.80 51.36
C GLN A 214 15.02 -8.10 50.27
N ASN A 215 14.15 -8.92 49.67
CA ASN A 215 12.90 -8.67 48.94
C ASN A 215 12.21 -7.28 49.12
N PRO A 216 11.66 -6.70 48.04
CA PRO A 216 10.39 -5.98 48.12
C PRO A 216 9.30 -6.76 47.38
N ASP A 217 8.30 -7.20 48.15
CA ASP A 217 7.05 -7.77 47.69
C ASP A 217 6.37 -6.88 46.64
N LEU A 218 6.19 -7.43 45.43
CA LEU A 218 5.23 -6.93 44.46
C LEU A 218 3.84 -7.50 44.83
N ILE A 219 3.06 -6.69 45.53
CA ILE A 219 1.64 -6.94 45.76
C ILE A 219 0.91 -6.71 44.43
N LEU A 220 0.43 -7.80 43.82
CA LEU A 220 -0.56 -7.75 42.74
C LEU A 220 -1.90 -7.25 43.30
N PRO A 221 -2.68 -6.41 42.59
CA PRO A 221 -3.99 -5.99 43.03
C PRO A 221 -4.98 -7.17 43.00
N ASP A 222 -5.67 -7.40 44.12
CA ASP A 222 -6.83 -8.27 44.22
C ASP A 222 -7.91 -7.82 43.23
N LEU A 223 -8.14 -8.62 42.19
CA LEU A 223 -9.32 -8.51 41.35
C LEU A 223 -10.51 -9.09 42.12
N TYR A 224 -11.35 -8.17 42.61
CA TYR A 224 -12.65 -8.43 43.21
C TYR A 224 -13.55 -9.12 42.18
N LEU A 225 -13.72 -10.44 42.31
CA LEU A 225 -14.76 -11.19 41.61
C LEU A 225 -16.08 -11.00 42.38
N ASP A 226 -16.94 -10.11 41.91
CA ASP A 226 -18.32 -10.05 42.37
C ASP A 226 -19.14 -11.18 41.73
N SER A 227 -20.08 -11.67 42.52
CA SER A 227 -20.68 -12.99 42.47
C SER A 227 -22.01 -13.05 41.69
N GLN A 228 -22.05 -13.99 40.72
CA GLN A 228 -23.20 -14.86 40.34
C GLN A 228 -24.39 -14.26 39.53
N PRO A 229 -25.24 -15.08 38.86
CA PRO A 229 -25.05 -16.45 38.36
C PRO A 229 -25.46 -16.67 36.88
N GLU A 230 -24.81 -17.67 36.28
CA GLU A 230 -25.35 -18.69 35.35
C GLU A 230 -26.27 -18.25 34.18
N THR A 231 -25.76 -18.34 32.95
CA THR A 231 -26.07 -19.45 32.02
C THR A 231 -25.38 -19.24 30.65
N VAL A 232 -25.06 -20.36 29.99
CA VAL A 232 -24.62 -20.48 28.57
C VAL A 232 -23.12 -20.31 28.29
N TRP A 233 -22.28 -21.18 28.87
CA TRP A 233 -21.04 -21.63 28.20
C TRP A 233 -20.86 -23.13 28.39
N SER A 234 -21.37 -23.92 27.45
CA SER A 234 -20.97 -25.32 27.27
C SER A 234 -20.75 -25.57 25.78
N ARG A 235 -19.53 -25.29 25.30
CA ARG A 235 -18.84 -25.89 24.14
C ARG A 235 -17.62 -25.04 23.80
N VAL A 236 -16.55 -25.24 24.54
CA VAL A 236 -15.16 -25.33 24.07
C VAL A 236 -14.40 -25.80 25.31
N LYS A 237 -14.19 -27.11 25.40
CA LYS A 237 -13.31 -27.71 26.40
C LYS A 237 -11.96 -27.85 25.70
N VAL A 238 -11.20 -26.76 25.60
CA VAL A 238 -9.76 -26.89 25.30
C VAL A 238 -9.14 -27.51 26.53
N SER A 239 -8.52 -28.67 26.33
CA SER A 239 -7.77 -29.39 27.33
C SER A 239 -6.59 -28.53 27.79
N LEU A 240 -6.73 -27.86 28.94
CA LEU A 240 -5.65 -27.15 29.63
C LEU A 240 -4.56 -28.08 30.19
N ASP A 241 -4.72 -29.39 30.02
CA ASP A 241 -3.75 -30.41 30.46
C ASP A 241 -2.48 -30.47 29.57
N ASN A 242 -2.37 -29.63 28.52
CA ASN A 242 -1.22 -29.56 27.62
C ASN A 242 -0.39 -28.27 27.72
N LEU A 243 -0.62 -27.41 28.73
CA LEU A 243 0.30 -26.30 28.97
C LEU A 243 1.59 -26.87 29.60
N SER A 244 2.71 -26.75 28.88
CA SER A 244 4.04 -27.05 29.41
C SER A 244 4.23 -26.38 30.77
N PRO A 245 4.79 -27.08 31.77
CA PRO A 245 4.97 -26.51 33.10
C PRO A 245 5.82 -25.24 33.00
N VAL A 246 5.30 -24.12 33.51
CA VAL A 246 6.08 -22.88 33.63
C VAL A 246 7.36 -23.21 34.41
N PRO A 247 8.56 -22.92 33.86
CA PRO A 247 9.82 -23.19 34.53
C PRO A 247 9.83 -22.53 35.91
N LYS A 248 10.29 -23.27 36.94
CA LYS A 248 10.40 -22.75 38.32
C LYS A 248 11.81 -22.29 38.68
N THR A 249 12.79 -22.62 37.84
CA THR A 249 14.20 -22.26 38.03
C THR A 249 14.82 -21.86 36.69
N GLN A 250 15.86 -21.03 36.75
CA GLN A 250 16.75 -20.82 35.60
C GLN A 250 17.33 -22.18 35.13
N PRO A 251 17.66 -22.31 33.84
CA PRO A 251 18.22 -23.53 33.29
C PRO A 251 19.61 -23.80 33.89
N ASN A 252 20.05 -25.05 33.91
CA ASN A 252 21.43 -25.36 34.28
C ASN A 252 22.38 -24.89 33.16
N PRO A 253 23.58 -24.35 33.49
CA PRO A 253 24.54 -23.94 32.47
C PRO A 253 25.06 -25.14 31.67
N PRO A 254 25.22 -25.03 30.35
CA PRO A 254 25.73 -26.11 29.53
C PRO A 254 27.24 -26.31 29.73
N GLU A 255 27.74 -27.53 29.48
CA GLU A 255 29.19 -27.79 29.41
C GLU A 255 29.68 -27.57 27.99
N LEU A 256 30.55 -26.57 27.80
CA LEU A 256 31.10 -26.18 26.51
C LEU A 256 32.52 -26.72 26.33
N SER A 257 32.80 -27.22 25.13
CA SER A 257 34.13 -27.52 24.62
C SER A 257 34.24 -27.00 23.18
N GLY A 258 35.45 -26.78 22.67
CA GLY A 258 35.63 -26.36 21.29
C GLY A 258 37.08 -26.44 20.82
N PHE A 259 37.25 -26.51 19.51
CA PHE A 259 38.56 -26.56 18.84
C PHE A 259 38.45 -25.97 17.43
N ALA A 260 39.59 -25.56 16.85
CA ALA A 260 39.64 -25.06 15.49
C ALA A 260 39.74 -26.22 14.48
N VAL A 261 38.96 -26.18 13.40
CA VAL A 261 39.02 -27.09 12.24
C VAL A 261 38.94 -26.25 10.98
N ASP A 262 39.93 -26.34 10.09
CA ASP A 262 39.93 -25.62 8.81
C ASP A 262 39.63 -24.11 8.95
N CYS A 263 40.23 -23.48 9.96
CA CYS A 263 40.04 -22.08 10.34
C CYS A 263 38.67 -21.72 10.94
N GLU A 264 37.73 -22.66 11.04
CA GLU A 264 36.44 -22.49 11.74
C GLU A 264 36.53 -22.92 13.21
N ALA A 265 35.77 -22.26 14.09
CA ALA A 265 35.61 -22.74 15.46
C ALA A 265 34.50 -23.78 15.51
N GLN A 266 34.83 -25.01 15.87
CA GLN A 266 33.87 -26.06 16.12
C GLN A 266 33.60 -26.15 17.63
N LEU A 267 32.42 -25.68 18.04
CA LEU A 267 31.92 -25.78 19.41
C LEU A 267 31.13 -27.07 19.57
N THR A 268 31.30 -27.73 20.70
CA THR A 268 30.48 -28.86 21.12
C THR A 268 30.08 -28.63 22.57
N PHE A 269 28.77 -28.57 22.83
CA PHE A 269 28.26 -28.36 24.18
C PHE A 269 27.19 -29.38 24.54
N ARG A 270 27.10 -29.68 25.84
CA ARG A 270 26.13 -30.63 26.39
C ARG A 270 25.15 -29.92 27.30
N ASP A 271 23.87 -30.16 27.07
CA ASP A 271 22.81 -29.64 27.89
C ASP A 271 22.59 -30.45 29.18
N PHE A 272 22.37 -29.74 30.28
CA PHE A 272 22.04 -30.28 31.60
C PHE A 272 20.71 -29.75 32.14
N SER A 273 19.97 -28.99 31.33
CA SER A 273 18.66 -28.48 31.63
C SER A 273 17.58 -29.34 30.93
N GLU A 274 16.36 -29.32 31.47
CA GLU A 274 15.15 -29.88 30.83
C GLU A 274 14.09 -28.77 30.62
N MET A 275 14.42 -27.53 30.98
CA MET A 275 13.51 -26.38 31.10
C MET A 275 14.04 -25.12 30.41
N GLU A 276 14.98 -25.27 29.50
CA GLU A 276 15.51 -24.23 28.62
C GLU A 276 14.59 -24.07 27.40
N ASP A 277 14.42 -22.83 26.96
CA ASP A 277 13.75 -22.48 25.71
C ASP A 277 14.76 -22.52 24.54
N GLY A 278 16.07 -22.44 24.84
CA GLY A 278 17.16 -22.59 23.89
C GLY A 278 18.53 -22.22 24.45
N PHE A 279 19.47 -21.95 23.56
CA PHE A 279 20.83 -21.54 23.89
C PHE A 279 21.26 -20.27 23.12
N PHE A 280 22.02 -19.40 23.76
CA PHE A 280 22.75 -18.32 23.10
C PHE A 280 24.24 -18.67 23.00
N VAL A 281 24.85 -18.42 21.86
CA VAL A 281 26.30 -18.56 21.66
C VAL A 281 26.91 -17.17 21.62
N TYR A 282 27.91 -16.91 22.47
CA TYR A 282 28.64 -15.65 22.54
C TYR A 282 30.11 -15.83 22.16
N ARG A 283 30.71 -14.78 21.59
CA ARG A 283 32.10 -14.69 21.19
C ARG A 283 32.74 -13.39 21.68
N ILE A 284 33.98 -13.47 22.15
CA ILE A 284 34.84 -12.34 22.50
C ILE A 284 36.13 -12.46 21.69
N LEU A 285 36.47 -11.42 20.93
CA LEU A 285 37.71 -11.37 20.14
C LEU A 285 38.89 -10.86 21.00
N PRO A 286 40.15 -11.22 20.68
CA PRO A 286 41.30 -10.84 21.47
C PRO A 286 41.49 -9.33 21.45
N GLY A 287 41.59 -8.72 22.62
CA GLY A 287 41.71 -7.27 22.76
C GLY A 287 40.39 -6.50 22.69
N SER A 288 39.25 -7.18 22.45
CA SER A 288 37.92 -6.60 22.59
C SER A 288 37.37 -6.87 24.00
N SER A 289 36.69 -5.88 24.58
CA SER A 289 35.86 -6.05 25.78
C SER A 289 34.43 -6.47 25.46
N ASP A 290 34.07 -6.50 24.18
CA ASP A 290 32.69 -6.65 23.74
C ASP A 290 32.34 -8.12 23.60
N VAL A 291 31.30 -8.53 24.32
CA VAL A 291 30.73 -9.87 24.23
C VAL A 291 29.66 -9.85 23.14
N LYS A 292 29.91 -10.52 22.02
CA LYS A 292 28.99 -10.55 20.87
C LYS A 292 28.18 -11.84 20.87
N LYS A 293 26.85 -11.75 20.86
CA LYS A 293 25.95 -12.90 20.60
C LYS A 293 26.02 -13.24 19.11
N ILE A 294 26.44 -14.45 18.77
CA ILE A 294 26.67 -14.88 17.38
C ILE A 294 25.68 -15.95 16.89
N ALA A 295 24.92 -16.59 17.79
CA ALA A 295 23.84 -17.49 17.41
C ALA A 295 22.80 -17.67 18.52
N THR A 296 21.57 -17.98 18.11
CA THR A 296 20.49 -18.52 18.96
C THR A 296 20.16 -19.93 18.48
N LEU A 297 20.24 -20.92 19.37
CA LEU A 297 20.00 -22.33 19.08
C LEU A 297 18.74 -22.81 19.83
N PRO A 298 17.94 -23.72 19.24
CA PRO A 298 16.74 -24.25 19.91
C PRO A 298 17.11 -25.13 21.12
N ALA A 299 16.15 -25.35 22.02
CA ALA A 299 16.28 -26.31 23.13
C ALA A 299 16.53 -27.74 22.62
N ASP A 300 17.24 -28.55 23.41
CA ASP A 300 17.51 -29.95 23.10
C ASP A 300 17.23 -30.86 24.29
N GLN A 301 16.01 -31.40 24.32
CA GLN A 301 15.59 -32.32 25.38
C GLN A 301 16.27 -33.69 25.33
N SER A 302 17.15 -33.95 24.35
CA SER A 302 17.82 -35.24 24.20
C SER A 302 19.08 -35.39 25.06
N HIS A 303 19.54 -34.33 25.73
CA HIS A 303 20.80 -34.26 26.50
C HIS A 303 22.04 -34.74 25.71
N HIS A 304 21.96 -34.70 24.38
CA HIS A 304 23.06 -35.05 23.51
C HIS A 304 24.06 -33.89 23.42
N ASN A 305 25.20 -34.18 22.79
CA ASN A 305 26.16 -33.14 22.47
C ASN A 305 25.65 -32.38 21.23
N LEU A 306 25.36 -31.11 21.42
CA LEU A 306 25.06 -30.16 20.35
C LEU A 306 26.36 -29.62 19.76
N ALA A 307 26.37 -29.35 18.47
CA ALA A 307 27.52 -28.80 17.77
C ALA A 307 27.15 -27.50 17.05
N TYR A 308 28.04 -26.51 17.12
CA TYR A 308 27.92 -25.25 16.41
C TYR A 308 29.25 -24.93 15.72
N ARG A 309 29.18 -24.35 14.51
CA ARG A 309 30.36 -23.92 13.74
C ARG A 309 30.31 -22.42 13.56
N ASP A 310 31.38 -21.74 13.95
CA ASP A 310 31.57 -20.33 13.69
C ASP A 310 32.56 -20.13 12.53
N ALA A 311 32.24 -19.17 11.66
CA ALA A 311 32.96 -18.89 10.41
C ALA A 311 34.44 -18.55 10.66
N PRO A 312 35.31 -18.63 9.63
CA PRO A 312 36.75 -18.53 9.81
C PRO A 312 37.21 -17.27 10.56
N GLN A 313 38.05 -17.43 11.58
CA GLN A 313 38.59 -16.32 12.39
C GLN A 313 40.11 -16.17 12.19
N ALA A 314 40.57 -14.92 12.13
CA ALA A 314 41.98 -14.60 11.89
C ALA A 314 42.89 -14.69 13.14
N LEU A 315 42.30 -14.77 14.34
CA LEU A 315 42.98 -14.77 15.65
C LEU A 315 42.25 -15.68 16.64
N SER A 316 42.79 -15.88 17.85
CA SER A 316 42.08 -16.63 18.92
C SER A 316 40.71 -16.01 19.23
N ALA A 317 39.79 -16.77 19.83
CA ALA A 317 38.51 -16.23 20.27
C ALA A 317 38.01 -16.98 21.51
N ILE A 318 37.34 -16.27 22.41
CA ILE A 318 36.73 -16.85 23.62
C ILE A 318 35.24 -17.02 23.37
N TYR A 319 34.74 -18.24 23.56
CA TYR A 319 33.34 -18.59 23.37
C TYR A 319 32.67 -18.93 24.70
N THR A 320 31.39 -18.55 24.85
CA THR A 320 30.49 -19.05 25.91
C THR A 320 29.17 -19.46 25.29
N VAL A 321 28.50 -20.46 25.87
CA VAL A 321 27.14 -20.84 25.49
C VAL A 321 26.25 -20.70 26.72
N ALA A 322 25.13 -20.01 26.63
CA ALA A 322 24.18 -19.84 27.73
C ALA A 322 22.87 -20.52 27.42
N ALA A 323 22.42 -21.43 28.28
CA ALA A 323 21.03 -21.91 28.22
C ALA A 323 20.12 -20.80 28.74
N TYR A 324 18.96 -20.57 28.12
CA TYR A 324 18.03 -19.52 28.54
C TYR A 324 16.60 -20.04 28.66
N ASN A 325 15.82 -19.40 29.54
CA ASN A 325 14.36 -19.52 29.55
C ASN A 325 13.74 -18.20 30.05
N VAL A 326 12.41 -18.17 30.23
CA VAL A 326 11.68 -17.02 30.77
C VAL A 326 12.18 -16.48 32.13
N LEU A 327 12.96 -17.25 32.90
CA LEU A 327 13.53 -16.85 34.19
C LEU A 327 14.98 -16.33 34.09
N GLY A 328 15.62 -16.41 32.93
CA GLY A 328 16.96 -15.85 32.67
C GLY A 328 17.92 -16.82 31.99
N GLU A 329 19.21 -16.46 31.99
CA GLU A 329 20.29 -17.15 31.28
C GLU A 329 21.30 -17.76 32.26
N SER A 330 21.84 -18.93 31.91
CA SER A 330 22.91 -19.61 32.64
C SER A 330 24.07 -19.96 31.70
N SER A 331 25.16 -19.19 31.80
CA SER A 331 26.32 -19.30 30.91
C SER A 331 27.27 -20.46 31.27
N SER A 332 27.81 -21.12 30.26
CA SER A 332 28.90 -22.09 30.37
C SER A 332 30.18 -21.43 30.87
N LYS A 333 31.17 -22.26 31.24
CA LYS A 333 32.55 -21.76 31.35
C LYS A 333 33.05 -21.33 29.95
N PRO A 334 33.82 -20.24 29.84
CA PRO A 334 34.39 -19.81 28.57
C PRO A 334 35.43 -20.80 28.05
N VAL A 335 35.47 -20.99 26.74
CA VAL A 335 36.48 -21.78 26.03
C VAL A 335 37.23 -20.88 25.06
N GLU A 336 38.54 -20.77 25.22
CA GLU A 336 39.41 -20.08 24.26
C GLU A 336 39.85 -21.05 23.15
N ILE A 337 39.59 -20.67 21.90
CA ILE A 337 40.01 -21.41 20.71
C ILE A 337 41.09 -20.60 20.02
N ASN A 338 42.25 -21.23 19.81
CA ASN A 338 43.38 -20.64 19.10
C ASN A 338 43.40 -21.15 17.65
N PHE A 339 43.44 -20.23 16.69
CA PHE A 339 43.48 -20.55 15.26
C PHE A 339 44.92 -20.55 14.75
N ALA A 340 45.21 -21.34 13.71
CA ALA A 340 46.53 -21.39 13.10
C ALA A 340 46.84 -20.05 12.39
N PRO A 341 48.11 -19.58 12.38
CA PRO A 341 48.48 -18.32 11.74
C PRO A 341 48.11 -18.23 10.24
N GLU A 342 48.05 -19.37 9.54
CA GLU A 342 47.62 -19.44 8.14
C GLU A 342 46.16 -19.04 7.88
N CYS A 343 45.31 -18.94 8.90
CA CYS A 343 43.91 -18.52 8.79
C CYS A 343 43.71 -17.01 8.55
N SER A 344 44.79 -16.25 8.36
CA SER A 344 44.78 -14.77 8.25
C SER A 344 44.81 -14.22 6.82
N ALA A 345 44.65 -15.06 5.78
CA ALA A 345 44.83 -14.65 4.38
C ALA A 345 43.52 -14.51 3.58
N ASN A 346 43.13 -13.26 3.31
CA ASN A 346 42.13 -12.76 2.34
C ASN A 346 41.77 -13.74 1.20
N GLN A 347 40.53 -14.24 1.18
CA GLN A 347 39.89 -14.74 -0.02
C GLN A 347 38.91 -13.66 -0.53
N PRO A 348 39.12 -13.08 -1.73
CA PRO A 348 38.15 -12.17 -2.34
C PRO A 348 36.94 -12.98 -2.85
N VAL A 349 35.74 -12.58 -2.42
CA VAL A 349 34.46 -13.08 -2.95
C VAL A 349 34.28 -12.57 -4.39
N PRO A 350 33.86 -13.40 -5.36
CA PRO A 350 33.67 -12.96 -6.75
C PRO A 350 32.47 -12.00 -6.88
N ALA A 351 32.67 -10.90 -7.60
CA ALA A 351 31.67 -9.87 -7.85
C ALA A 351 30.52 -10.39 -8.74
N SER A 352 29.28 -10.20 -8.29
CA SER A 352 28.05 -10.39 -9.08
C SER A 352 27.70 -9.10 -9.83
N THR A 353 27.15 -9.24 -11.04
CA THR A 353 26.83 -8.13 -11.94
C THR A 353 25.33 -7.85 -11.98
N GLY A 354 24.89 -6.65 -11.57
CA GLY A 354 23.65 -6.01 -12.03
C GLY A 354 22.70 -5.48 -10.95
N ALA A 355 22.26 -4.22 -11.13
CA ALA A 355 21.44 -3.37 -10.25
C ALA A 355 22.10 -3.03 -8.91
N PHE A 356 22.00 -1.76 -8.48
CA PHE A 356 22.65 -1.17 -7.29
C PHE A 356 23.50 -2.16 -6.49
N ASP A 357 24.82 -2.14 -6.66
CA ASP A 357 25.70 -3.09 -5.96
C ASP A 357 25.79 -2.68 -4.49
N TYR A 358 24.69 -2.95 -3.77
CA TYR A 358 24.65 -2.95 -2.32
C TYR A 358 25.48 -4.16 -1.90
N ALA A 359 26.76 -3.94 -1.69
CA ALA A 359 27.56 -4.89 -0.95
C ALA A 359 27.07 -4.83 0.50
N VAL A 360 26.00 -5.58 0.81
CA VAL A 360 25.57 -5.87 2.18
C VAL A 360 26.66 -6.73 2.78
N MET A 361 27.65 -6.08 3.39
CA MET A 361 28.90 -6.75 3.76
C MET A 361 28.80 -7.45 5.11
N VAL A 362 27.85 -7.07 5.98
CA VAL A 362 27.68 -7.71 7.28
C VAL A 362 26.23 -7.58 7.75
N VAL A 363 25.56 -8.71 7.96
CA VAL A 363 24.33 -8.80 8.74
C VAL A 363 24.70 -9.41 10.08
N ASP A 364 24.53 -8.65 11.16
CA ASP A 364 24.72 -9.12 12.52
C ASP A 364 23.35 -9.40 13.15
N GLY A 365 23.14 -10.62 13.68
CA GLY A 365 21.91 -10.98 14.41
C GLY A 365 21.00 -11.98 13.68
N ASP A 366 19.71 -11.96 14.00
CA ASP A 366 18.70 -12.91 13.51
C ASP A 366 18.05 -12.43 12.18
N LEU A 367 18.72 -11.53 11.46
CA LEU A 367 18.26 -10.95 10.21
C LEU A 367 18.82 -11.70 9.01
N LYS A 368 18.02 -11.82 7.96
CA LYS A 368 18.47 -12.31 6.65
C LYS A 368 18.11 -11.25 5.61
N VAL A 369 19.08 -10.78 4.84
CA VAL A 369 18.83 -9.83 3.75
C VAL A 369 18.97 -10.58 2.44
N GLU A 370 17.90 -10.64 1.66
CA GLU A 370 17.87 -11.22 0.30
C GLU A 370 17.22 -10.19 -0.61
N ASP A 371 17.89 -9.83 -1.71
CA ASP A 371 17.35 -8.89 -2.72
C ASP A 371 16.77 -7.60 -2.10
N HIS A 372 17.55 -6.95 -1.22
CA HIS A 372 17.21 -5.74 -0.44
C HIS A 372 15.99 -5.89 0.49
N THR A 373 15.43 -7.09 0.57
CA THR A 373 14.36 -7.44 1.47
C THR A 373 14.95 -8.00 2.75
N VAL A 374 14.63 -7.36 3.87
CA VAL A 374 14.97 -7.85 5.20
C VAL A 374 13.91 -8.84 5.62
N HIS A 375 14.30 -10.10 5.78
CA HIS A 375 13.48 -11.17 6.33
C HIS A 375 13.72 -11.29 7.83
N PHE A 376 12.62 -11.24 8.59
CA PHE A 376 12.64 -11.56 10.02
C PHE A 376 12.50 -13.06 10.20
N GLN A 377 13.37 -13.68 11.00
CA GLN A 377 13.22 -15.11 11.35
C GLN A 377 11.91 -15.40 12.10
N GLN A 378 11.37 -14.40 12.80
CA GLN A 378 10.08 -14.44 13.46
C GLN A 378 9.27 -13.22 13.00
N PRO A 379 8.00 -13.42 12.56
CA PRO A 379 7.15 -12.30 12.16
C PRO A 379 7.06 -11.26 13.26
N VAL A 380 7.17 -10.00 12.87
CA VAL A 380 6.96 -8.84 13.74
C VAL A 380 5.57 -8.27 13.52
N ASP A 381 4.94 -7.83 14.60
CA ASP A 381 3.70 -7.06 14.56
C ASP A 381 3.96 -5.64 14.03
N LEU A 382 5.13 -5.07 14.39
CA LEU A 382 5.55 -3.70 14.10
C LEU A 382 7.08 -3.63 14.07
N ALA A 383 7.67 -2.85 13.16
CA ALA A 383 9.13 -2.63 13.14
C ALA A 383 9.49 -1.16 12.94
N TYR A 384 10.68 -0.76 13.37
CA TYR A 384 11.33 0.50 13.03
C TYR A 384 12.84 0.28 12.97
N LEU A 385 13.57 1.17 12.29
CA LEU A 385 15.04 1.10 12.25
C LEU A 385 15.66 2.44 12.61
N TYR A 386 16.86 2.40 13.17
CA TYR A 386 17.76 3.55 13.20
C TYR A 386 18.75 3.39 12.05
N ILE A 387 19.14 4.50 11.42
CA ILE A 387 20.09 4.54 10.32
C ILE A 387 21.13 5.63 10.54
N SER A 388 22.40 5.29 10.33
CA SER A 388 23.53 6.21 10.30
C SER A 388 24.20 6.12 8.94
N VAL A 389 24.43 7.27 8.30
CA VAL A 389 25.11 7.33 7.00
C VAL A 389 26.46 8.00 7.16
N ASN A 390 27.52 7.34 6.71
CA ASN A 390 28.90 7.75 6.85
C ASN A 390 29.27 8.07 8.32
N GLN A 391 28.78 7.25 9.26
CA GLN A 391 28.99 7.43 10.71
C GLN A 391 28.48 8.77 11.25
N GLN A 392 27.46 9.35 10.62
CA GLN A 392 26.76 10.53 11.13
C GLN A 392 25.74 10.14 12.22
N ASP A 393 25.06 11.12 12.80
CA ASP A 393 24.05 10.88 13.83
C ASP A 393 22.97 9.91 13.34
N TRP A 394 22.53 9.05 14.25
CA TRP A 394 21.48 8.07 13.98
C TRP A 394 20.13 8.77 13.79
N GLU A 395 19.50 8.53 12.65
CA GLU A 395 18.13 8.95 12.35
C GLU A 395 17.18 7.76 12.49
N ARG A 396 15.97 7.99 13.02
CA ARG A 396 14.95 6.94 13.15
C ARG A 396 14.06 6.90 11.91
N ILE A 397 13.78 5.71 11.40
CA ILE A 397 12.91 5.46 10.26
C ILE A 397 11.75 4.52 10.66
N PRO A 398 10.49 4.91 10.42
CA PRO A 398 10.09 6.22 9.91
C PRO A 398 10.32 7.35 10.93
N ALA A 399 10.60 8.55 10.43
CA ALA A 399 10.71 9.77 11.23
C ALA A 399 9.33 10.42 11.45
N GLY A 400 9.20 11.26 12.48
CA GLY A 400 7.99 12.04 12.73
C GLY A 400 6.82 11.24 13.33
N ASN A 401 5.60 11.46 12.81
CA ASN A 401 4.36 10.87 13.36
C ASN A 401 4.20 9.38 13.00
N GLN A 402 4.92 8.90 11.99
CA GLN A 402 4.94 7.48 11.65
C GLN A 402 5.82 6.73 12.65
N LYS A 403 5.20 5.85 13.42
CA LYS A 403 5.92 5.10 14.46
C LYS A 403 6.57 3.82 13.93
N PHE A 404 6.11 3.23 12.83
CA PHE A 404 6.56 1.92 12.39
C PHE A 404 6.59 1.80 10.86
N LEU A 405 7.49 0.96 10.36
CA LEU A 405 7.66 0.60 8.95
C LEU A 405 6.37 -0.05 8.43
N SER A 406 5.91 0.38 7.27
CA SER A 406 4.76 -0.23 6.60
C SER A 406 5.13 -1.61 6.07
N GLY A 407 4.23 -2.59 6.24
CA GLY A 407 4.49 -3.97 5.83
C GLY A 407 5.41 -4.75 6.77
N ALA A 408 5.71 -4.23 7.97
CA ALA A 408 6.42 -5.00 8.99
C ALA A 408 5.60 -6.26 9.33
N GLY A 409 6.18 -7.42 8.98
CA GLY A 409 5.55 -8.74 9.10
C GLY A 409 6.63 -9.80 9.10
N ASP A 410 6.61 -10.69 8.11
CA ASP A 410 7.70 -11.64 7.85
C ASP A 410 8.91 -11.00 7.15
N LYS A 411 8.69 -9.91 6.38
CA LYS A 411 9.75 -9.21 5.66
C LYS A 411 9.41 -7.75 5.38
N PHE A 412 10.41 -6.92 5.09
CA PHE A 412 10.20 -5.58 4.54
C PHE A 412 11.29 -5.19 3.55
N ASP A 413 10.93 -4.35 2.58
CA ASP A 413 11.83 -3.85 1.54
C ASP A 413 12.59 -2.60 2.01
N LEU A 414 13.92 -2.66 1.97
CA LEU A 414 14.80 -1.53 2.35
C LEU A 414 14.85 -0.44 1.28
N ASP A 415 14.59 -0.73 0.01
CA ASP A 415 14.77 0.24 -1.08
C ASP A 415 13.84 1.46 -0.90
N ILE A 416 12.61 1.22 -0.43
CA ILE A 416 11.62 2.26 -0.05
C ILE A 416 12.24 3.26 0.96
N TYR A 417 13.02 2.70 1.86
CA TYR A 417 13.85 3.28 2.92
C TYR A 417 14.99 4.15 2.42
N LEU A 418 15.90 3.42 1.78
CA LEU A 418 17.26 3.84 1.51
C LEU A 418 17.28 4.92 0.44
N ASP A 419 16.41 4.86 -0.57
CA ASP A 419 16.38 5.84 -1.66
C ASP A 419 16.29 7.28 -1.16
N GLN A 420 15.50 7.56 -0.14
CA GLN A 420 15.34 8.92 0.39
C GLN A 420 16.62 9.44 1.05
N ILE A 421 17.22 8.59 1.86
CA ILE A 421 18.41 8.91 2.63
C ILE A 421 19.61 9.04 1.70
N ILE A 422 19.73 8.10 0.77
CA ILE A 422 20.71 8.07 -0.30
C ILE A 422 20.57 9.35 -1.14
N ASN A 423 19.36 9.73 -1.57
CA ASN A 423 19.14 10.93 -2.39
C ASN A 423 19.45 12.24 -1.67
N LYS A 424 19.35 12.31 -0.34
CA LYS A 424 19.75 13.48 0.47
C LYS A 424 21.27 13.64 0.59
N ASN A 425 22.01 12.54 0.52
CA ASN A 425 23.47 12.59 0.60
C ASN A 425 24.06 12.83 -0.80
N PRO A 426 25.03 13.73 -1.01
CA PRO A 426 25.65 13.89 -2.32
C PRO A 426 26.78 12.88 -2.59
N ALA A 427 27.26 12.11 -1.60
CA ALA A 427 28.43 11.26 -1.78
C ALA A 427 28.15 10.03 -2.67
N THR A 428 29.12 9.69 -3.51
CA THR A 428 29.08 8.54 -4.43
C THR A 428 29.27 7.20 -3.72
N LYS A 429 30.00 7.22 -2.60
CA LYS A 429 30.14 6.11 -1.67
C LYS A 429 29.46 6.46 -0.35
N LEU A 430 28.54 5.62 0.10
CA LEU A 430 27.87 5.74 1.39
C LEU A 430 28.14 4.49 2.20
N GLU A 431 28.55 4.64 3.45
CA GLU A 431 28.53 3.56 4.43
C GLU A 431 27.27 3.74 5.27
N VAL A 432 26.35 2.78 5.22
CA VAL A 432 25.05 2.87 5.88
C VAL A 432 25.01 1.80 6.97
N ASP A 433 24.95 2.24 8.22
CA ASP A 433 24.72 1.40 9.39
C ASP A 433 23.24 1.47 9.76
N MET A 434 22.58 0.32 9.91
CA MET A 434 21.17 0.24 10.31
C MET A 434 21.03 -0.63 11.55
N GLU A 435 20.13 -0.27 12.45
CA GLU A 435 19.78 -1.03 13.65
C GLU A 435 18.28 -1.27 13.66
N ILE A 436 17.84 -2.54 13.62
CA ILE A 436 16.44 -2.90 13.39
C ILE A 436 15.79 -3.39 14.68
N TRP A 437 14.66 -2.79 15.01
CA TRP A 437 13.85 -3.11 16.17
C TRP A 437 12.45 -3.53 15.75
N GLY A 438 11.91 -4.55 16.41
CA GLY A 438 10.57 -5.06 16.14
C GLY A 438 9.79 -5.44 17.39
N TRP A 439 8.47 -5.44 17.30
CA TRP A 439 7.59 -5.99 18.32
C TRP A 439 7.07 -7.35 17.85
N SER A 440 7.14 -8.38 18.70
CA SER A 440 6.47 -9.66 18.46
C SER A 440 5.78 -10.10 19.75
N GLY A 441 4.46 -10.28 19.71
CA GLY A 441 3.69 -10.75 20.86
C GLY A 441 3.77 -9.79 22.06
N LYS A 442 3.77 -8.47 21.81
CA LYS A 442 3.94 -7.38 22.80
C LYS A 442 5.34 -7.28 23.43
N LYS A 443 6.32 -8.03 22.96
CA LYS A 443 7.72 -7.92 23.40
C LYS A 443 8.51 -7.13 22.35
N LEU A 444 9.25 -6.12 22.80
CA LEU A 444 10.24 -5.45 21.96
C LEU A 444 11.46 -6.37 21.80
N ILE A 445 11.91 -6.55 20.56
CA ILE A 445 13.01 -7.41 20.15
C ILE A 445 13.97 -6.56 19.31
N ASP A 446 15.24 -6.60 19.66
CA ASP A 446 16.34 -6.14 18.82
C ASP A 446 16.70 -7.27 17.85
N TYR A 447 16.55 -7.00 16.55
CA TYR A 447 16.84 -7.97 15.50
C TYR A 447 18.30 -7.92 15.03
N GLY A 448 19.01 -6.85 15.37
CA GLY A 448 20.43 -6.66 15.07
C GLY A 448 20.72 -5.50 14.12
N THR A 449 21.97 -5.46 13.66
CA THR A 449 22.50 -4.37 12.82
C THR A 449 22.86 -4.86 11.43
N ILE A 450 22.65 -4.00 10.44
CA ILE A 450 23.02 -4.24 9.05
C ILE A 450 23.98 -3.15 8.62
N HIS A 451 25.14 -3.55 8.08
CA HIS A 451 26.07 -2.63 7.44
C HIS A 451 25.99 -2.79 5.92
N VAL A 452 25.65 -1.70 5.24
CA VAL A 452 25.50 -1.64 3.79
C VAL A 452 26.45 -0.60 3.21
N SER A 453 27.35 -1.03 2.33
CA SER A 453 28.17 -0.11 1.55
C SER A 453 27.48 0.16 0.22
N VAL A 454 26.95 1.38 0.04
CA VAL A 454 26.28 1.80 -1.19
C VAL A 454 27.31 2.46 -2.11
N ARG A 455 27.51 1.85 -3.28
CA ARG A 455 28.29 2.43 -4.37
C ARG A 455 27.36 2.86 -5.48
N ARG A 456 27.40 4.14 -5.85
CA ARG A 456 26.48 4.68 -6.85
C ARG A 456 27.12 5.74 -7.73
N THR A 457 26.38 6.04 -8.78
CA THR A 457 26.59 7.22 -9.60
C THR A 457 25.67 8.34 -9.10
N VAL A 458 26.19 9.56 -8.99
CA VAL A 458 25.42 10.74 -8.60
C VAL A 458 25.46 11.73 -9.76
N LEU A 459 24.30 12.19 -10.22
CA LEU A 459 24.12 13.23 -11.22
C LEU A 459 23.57 14.50 -10.57
N ARG A 460 24.13 15.64 -10.99
CA ARG A 460 23.78 16.96 -10.49
C ARG A 460 23.72 17.95 -11.66
N VAL A 461 22.99 19.04 -11.48
CA VAL A 461 22.87 20.15 -12.45
C VAL A 461 23.30 21.47 -11.81
N CYS A 462 23.94 22.35 -12.58
CA CYS A 462 24.24 23.70 -12.10
C CYS A 462 22.94 24.51 -11.97
N GLY A 463 22.76 25.21 -10.86
CA GLY A 463 21.54 25.97 -10.56
C GLY A 463 21.21 27.16 -11.48
N LEU A 464 22.16 27.61 -12.31
CA LEU A 464 21.97 28.76 -13.21
C LEU A 464 22.24 28.37 -14.67
N ALA A 465 21.33 28.78 -15.56
CA ALA A 465 21.49 28.56 -17.00
C ALA A 465 22.79 29.23 -17.51
N GLY A 466 23.65 28.46 -18.18
CA GLY A 466 24.89 28.92 -18.79
C GLY A 466 26.07 29.18 -17.84
N ALA A 467 25.90 29.03 -16.52
CA ALA A 467 26.98 29.17 -15.55
C ALA A 467 27.82 27.87 -15.44
N ASP A 468 29.12 28.00 -15.16
CA ASP A 468 29.95 26.87 -14.75
C ASP A 468 29.62 26.50 -13.29
N CYS A 469 29.80 25.23 -12.92
CA CYS A 469 29.22 24.59 -11.73
C CYS A 469 29.88 24.95 -10.38
N ASP A 470 30.63 26.05 -10.30
CA ASP A 470 31.62 26.27 -9.24
C ASP A 470 31.07 26.36 -7.80
N ASP A 471 29.77 26.57 -7.55
CA ASP A 471 29.25 26.68 -6.16
C ASP A 471 27.85 26.10 -5.85
N LEU A 472 27.03 25.68 -6.82
CA LEU A 472 25.63 25.30 -6.58
C LEU A 472 25.15 24.15 -7.46
N LEU A 473 25.57 22.93 -7.09
CA LEU A 473 25.04 21.69 -7.64
C LEU A 473 23.70 21.33 -6.99
N ARG A 474 22.73 20.93 -7.80
CA ARG A 474 21.37 20.56 -7.39
C ARG A 474 20.96 19.24 -8.04
N THR A 475 20.01 18.53 -7.44
CA THR A 475 19.33 17.39 -8.06
C THR A 475 17.97 17.76 -8.66
N GLU A 476 17.52 18.98 -8.45
CA GLU A 476 16.25 19.51 -8.95
C GLU A 476 16.35 21.02 -9.13
N ILE A 477 15.84 21.56 -10.25
CA ILE A 477 15.86 23.00 -10.52
C ILE A 477 14.56 23.47 -11.19
N ASN A 478 14.17 24.70 -10.84
CA ASN A 478 13.21 25.46 -11.61
C ASN A 478 13.93 26.18 -12.74
N LEU A 479 13.52 25.88 -13.96
CA LEU A 479 13.95 26.63 -15.12
C LEU A 479 13.34 28.03 -15.04
N PRO A 480 14.12 29.09 -15.32
CA PRO A 480 13.57 30.44 -15.34
C PRO A 480 12.45 30.50 -16.38
N PRO A 481 11.39 31.29 -16.14
CA PRO A 481 10.38 31.58 -17.15
C PRO A 481 11.01 32.43 -18.25
N ALA A 482 11.80 31.81 -19.11
CA ALA A 482 12.31 32.40 -20.33
C ALA A 482 11.17 32.44 -21.35
N SER A 483 11.15 33.50 -22.16
CA SER A 483 10.23 33.62 -23.30
C SER A 483 10.46 32.56 -24.38
N ASP A 484 11.56 31.83 -24.30
CA ASP A 484 11.85 30.68 -25.15
C ASP A 484 12.74 29.68 -24.39
N PRO A 485 12.19 28.52 -23.95
CA PRO A 485 12.96 27.49 -23.28
C PRO A 485 14.10 26.94 -24.15
N ALA A 486 14.01 27.02 -25.49
CA ALA A 486 15.06 26.56 -26.39
C ALA A 486 16.38 27.35 -26.24
N THR A 487 16.34 28.54 -25.65
CA THR A 487 17.55 29.35 -25.38
C THR A 487 18.32 28.92 -24.13
N LEU A 488 17.71 28.08 -23.29
CA LEU A 488 18.30 27.69 -22.02
C LEU A 488 19.32 26.57 -22.20
N THR A 489 20.44 26.68 -21.49
CA THR A 489 21.44 25.63 -21.45
C THR A 489 21.92 25.38 -20.03
N TYR A 490 22.00 24.10 -19.66
CA TYR A 490 22.48 23.66 -18.37
C TYR A 490 23.69 22.76 -18.51
N PHE A 491 24.57 22.84 -17.52
CA PHE A 491 25.67 21.91 -17.35
C PHE A 491 25.28 20.92 -16.26
N PHE A 492 25.58 19.66 -16.54
CA PHE A 492 25.39 18.55 -15.64
C PHE A 492 26.75 18.01 -15.28
N GLU A 493 26.91 17.60 -14.03
CA GLU A 493 28.09 16.93 -13.51
C GLU A 493 27.65 15.62 -12.89
N TRP A 494 28.35 14.55 -13.21
CA TRP A 494 28.12 13.25 -12.60
C TRP A 494 29.41 12.66 -12.02
N ASP A 495 29.29 11.87 -10.97
CA ASP A 495 30.43 11.18 -10.37
C ASP A 495 30.03 9.77 -9.97
N THR A 496 30.98 8.85 -9.89
CA THR A 496 30.70 7.44 -9.55
C THR A 496 31.74 6.89 -8.57
N ALA A 497 31.34 6.01 -7.65
CA ALA A 497 32.22 5.48 -6.62
C ALA A 497 33.41 4.70 -7.20
N ASP A 498 33.20 4.03 -8.33
CA ASP A 498 34.19 3.14 -8.96
C ASP A 498 35.01 3.85 -10.04
N ARG A 499 35.13 5.18 -9.94
CA ARG A 499 35.84 6.04 -10.89
C ARG A 499 37.36 5.89 -10.78
N THR A 500 37.86 4.73 -11.17
CA THR A 500 39.29 4.53 -11.40
C THR A 500 39.64 4.88 -12.85
N GLU A 501 38.79 4.47 -13.80
CA GLU A 501 39.02 4.65 -15.25
C GLU A 501 37.70 4.70 -16.05
N THR A 502 36.61 5.28 -15.55
CA THR A 502 35.35 5.37 -16.33
C THR A 502 35.58 6.15 -17.62
N ILE A 503 35.28 5.54 -18.76
CA ILE A 503 35.65 6.05 -20.10
C ILE A 503 34.43 6.60 -20.83
N ASP A 504 33.29 5.92 -20.70
CA ASP A 504 32.09 6.19 -21.49
C ASP A 504 30.85 6.38 -20.58
N TYR A 505 29.85 7.13 -21.04
CA TYR A 505 28.55 7.21 -20.38
C TYR A 505 27.42 7.56 -21.36
N VAL A 506 26.19 7.21 -21.02
CA VAL A 506 24.98 7.61 -21.75
C VAL A 506 24.15 8.52 -20.86
N TRP A 507 23.84 9.73 -21.29
CA TRP A 507 22.85 10.57 -20.61
C TRP A 507 21.51 10.51 -21.31
N GLN A 508 20.43 10.63 -20.54
CA GLN A 508 19.07 10.44 -20.99
C GLN A 508 18.16 11.53 -20.46
N VAL A 509 17.14 11.88 -21.24
CA VAL A 509 16.09 12.85 -20.87
C VAL A 509 14.74 12.23 -21.17
N ALA A 510 13.81 12.27 -20.22
CA ALA A 510 12.45 11.76 -20.36
C ALA A 510 11.39 12.77 -19.90
N ALA A 511 10.17 12.68 -20.45
CA ALA A 511 9.01 13.50 -20.07
C ALA A 511 8.24 12.94 -18.84
N LYS A 512 8.54 11.71 -18.42
CA LYS A 512 8.01 11.07 -17.21
C LYS A 512 9.17 10.47 -16.40
N PRO A 513 8.98 10.20 -15.09
CA PRO A 513 10.00 9.55 -14.26
C PRO A 513 10.50 8.25 -14.87
N PHE A 514 11.78 7.93 -14.62
CA PHE A 514 12.34 6.64 -15.03
C PHE A 514 11.83 5.51 -14.14
N THR A 515 11.27 4.46 -14.75
CA THR A 515 10.65 3.31 -14.04
C THR A 515 11.51 2.05 -14.07
N GLY A 516 12.81 2.14 -14.38
CA GLY A 516 13.72 1.00 -14.39
C GLY A 516 15.10 1.36 -14.94
N GLU A 517 16.09 0.49 -14.77
CA GLU A 517 17.49 0.79 -15.07
C GLU A 517 17.91 0.69 -16.56
N GLU A 518 17.07 0.13 -17.42
CA GLU A 518 17.45 -0.07 -18.81
C GLU A 518 17.57 1.26 -19.56
N ILE A 519 18.47 1.31 -20.55
CA ILE A 519 18.64 2.45 -21.49
C ILE A 519 17.30 2.83 -22.16
N ARG A 520 16.27 1.97 -22.16
CA ARG A 520 15.02 2.20 -22.90
C ARG A 520 13.74 1.93 -22.12
N SER A 521 13.80 1.86 -20.79
CA SER A 521 12.67 1.48 -19.93
C SER A 521 11.52 2.50 -19.83
N THR A 522 11.53 3.61 -20.57
CA THR A 522 10.45 4.61 -20.48
C THR A 522 9.82 4.91 -21.83
N GLN A 523 8.49 4.77 -21.90
CA GLN A 523 7.66 5.23 -23.04
C GLN A 523 7.77 6.75 -23.29
N SER A 524 8.39 7.48 -22.35
CA SER A 524 8.57 8.92 -22.36
C SER A 524 10.01 9.36 -22.60
N LEU A 525 10.92 8.46 -22.99
CA LEU A 525 12.29 8.83 -23.34
C LEU A 525 12.25 9.82 -24.51
N ILE A 526 12.90 10.97 -24.36
CA ILE A 526 12.96 12.02 -25.39
C ILE A 526 14.32 11.99 -26.08
N ILE A 527 15.39 11.99 -25.29
CA ILE A 527 16.78 12.01 -25.75
C ILE A 527 17.55 10.90 -25.04
N SER A 528 18.40 10.18 -25.77
CA SER A 528 19.44 9.32 -25.18
C SER A 528 20.73 9.43 -25.98
N ARG A 529 21.82 9.82 -25.31
CA ARG A 529 23.09 10.10 -25.99
C ARG A 529 24.30 9.56 -25.26
N GLY A 530 25.13 8.81 -25.98
CA GLY A 530 26.44 8.35 -25.52
C GLY A 530 27.54 9.42 -25.64
N VAL A 531 28.44 9.44 -24.68
CA VAL A 531 29.67 10.23 -24.63
C VAL A 531 30.83 9.27 -24.39
N TYR A 532 31.86 9.35 -25.23
CA TYR A 532 32.96 8.38 -25.25
C TYR A 532 34.29 8.99 -24.85
N ASN A 533 35.13 8.19 -24.20
CA ASN A 533 36.51 8.49 -23.83
C ASN A 533 36.72 9.86 -23.19
N THR A 534 35.80 10.22 -22.31
CA THR A 534 35.82 11.50 -21.62
C THR A 534 36.30 11.32 -20.20
N LYS A 535 37.36 12.05 -19.86
CA LYS A 535 37.76 12.25 -18.47
C LYS A 535 36.89 13.29 -17.78
N ASP A 536 36.17 14.10 -18.55
CA ASP A 536 35.30 15.16 -18.05
C ASP A 536 33.96 14.54 -17.60
N PRO A 537 33.62 14.61 -16.30
CA PRO A 537 32.35 14.14 -15.75
C PRO A 537 31.17 15.05 -16.12
N ARG A 538 31.37 16.02 -17.02
CA ARG A 538 30.37 17.03 -17.32
C ARG A 538 29.82 16.89 -18.73
N PHE A 539 28.54 17.18 -18.89
CA PHE A 539 27.91 17.37 -20.18
C PHE A 539 27.02 18.61 -20.20
N LYS A 540 26.81 19.14 -21.40
CA LYS A 540 25.98 20.32 -21.65
C LYS A 540 24.68 19.88 -22.30
N PHE A 541 23.55 20.24 -21.70
CA PHE A 541 22.23 20.00 -22.24
C PHE A 541 21.56 21.33 -22.58
N ASN A 542 21.37 21.58 -23.88
CA ASN A 542 20.65 22.75 -24.38
C ASN A 542 19.21 22.33 -24.68
N LEU A 543 18.23 23.05 -24.14
CA LEU A 543 16.82 22.72 -24.29
C LEU A 543 16.32 22.88 -25.73
N SER A 544 17.03 23.61 -26.60
CA SER A 544 16.71 23.64 -28.04
C SER A 544 16.72 22.25 -28.67
N TYR A 545 17.44 21.28 -28.10
CA TYR A 545 17.46 19.89 -28.60
C TYR A 545 16.12 19.19 -28.50
N LEU A 546 15.18 19.73 -27.70
CA LEU A 546 13.83 19.19 -27.56
C LEU A 546 12.88 19.65 -28.68
N TYR A 547 13.26 20.65 -29.47
CA TYR A 547 12.38 21.29 -30.46
C TYR A 547 12.87 21.04 -31.89
N LYS A 548 11.94 21.03 -32.85
CA LYS A 548 12.21 20.71 -34.26
C LYS A 548 13.23 21.64 -34.93
N ASP A 549 13.30 22.89 -34.48
CA ASP A 549 14.27 23.88 -34.99
C ASP A 549 15.64 23.82 -34.28
N GLY A 550 15.80 22.93 -33.30
CA GLY A 550 17.06 22.66 -32.63
C GLY A 550 18.13 22.11 -33.59
N PRO A 551 19.43 22.29 -33.27
CA PRO A 551 20.49 21.69 -34.06
C PRO A 551 20.42 20.15 -33.95
N TYR A 552 19.94 19.50 -35.02
CA TYR A 552 19.89 18.03 -35.17
C TYR A 552 21.27 17.35 -35.10
N ASP A 553 22.36 18.10 -35.25
CA ASP A 553 23.72 17.55 -35.23
C ASP A 553 24.37 17.81 -33.87
N LEU A 554 24.10 16.91 -32.92
CA LEU A 554 24.82 16.91 -31.65
C LEU A 554 26.26 16.40 -31.76
N GLY A 555 26.69 15.83 -32.90
CA GLY A 555 28.02 15.24 -33.09
C GLY A 555 28.06 13.74 -32.76
N SER A 556 28.24 12.97 -33.84
CA SER A 556 28.76 11.59 -34.04
C SER A 556 28.50 10.46 -33.03
N TRP A 557 27.64 9.55 -33.48
CA TRP A 557 27.63 8.07 -33.41
C TRP A 557 28.82 7.39 -34.16
N PRO A 558 28.98 6.03 -34.31
CA PRO A 558 28.33 4.83 -33.73
C PRO A 558 29.34 3.73 -33.25
N TYR A 559 29.16 3.14 -32.07
CA TYR A 559 29.57 1.73 -31.87
C TYR A 559 28.56 0.87 -31.08
N MET A 560 27.48 1.47 -30.57
CA MET A 560 26.34 0.74 -29.99
C MET A 560 24.96 1.11 -30.58
N GLY A 561 24.91 1.70 -31.79
CA GLY A 561 23.71 1.71 -32.62
C GLY A 561 22.44 2.41 -32.10
N GLN A 562 22.48 3.24 -31.04
CA GLN A 562 21.25 3.74 -30.40
C GLN A 562 21.38 5.13 -29.74
N SER A 563 21.31 6.22 -30.50
CA SER A 563 20.70 7.46 -30.02
C SER A 563 19.24 7.49 -30.43
N PHE A 564 18.41 7.90 -29.48
CA PHE A 564 16.99 8.07 -29.68
C PHE A 564 16.74 9.56 -29.50
N ASP A 565 16.36 10.23 -30.58
CA ASP A 565 15.88 11.61 -30.56
C ASP A 565 14.43 11.56 -31.02
N SER A 566 13.50 11.69 -30.08
CA SER A 566 12.08 11.84 -30.38
C SER A 566 11.84 13.20 -31.02
N ASN A 567 11.26 13.21 -32.21
CA ASN A 567 10.80 14.42 -32.90
C ASN A 567 9.41 14.90 -32.42
N PHE A 568 8.82 14.25 -31.40
CA PHE A 568 7.45 14.49 -30.96
C PHE A 568 7.34 15.43 -29.75
N PHE A 569 8.44 15.80 -29.09
CA PHE A 569 8.35 16.64 -27.89
C PHE A 569 7.66 17.97 -28.19
N ASP A 570 7.97 18.59 -29.33
CA ASP A 570 7.33 19.83 -29.82
C ASP A 570 5.82 19.67 -30.13
N ASP A 571 5.39 18.45 -30.49
CA ASP A 571 3.98 18.15 -30.77
C ASP A 571 3.15 18.01 -29.48
N VAL A 572 3.78 17.60 -28.37
CA VAL A 572 3.13 17.41 -27.06
C VAL A 572 3.29 18.63 -26.16
N TYR A 573 4.46 19.28 -26.20
CA TYR A 573 4.85 20.42 -25.39
C TYR A 573 5.37 21.54 -26.30
N PRO A 574 4.48 22.25 -27.02
CA PRO A 574 4.89 23.40 -27.82
C PRO A 574 5.51 24.49 -26.93
N PRO A 575 6.32 25.40 -27.51
CA PRO A 575 6.91 26.52 -26.77
C PRO A 575 5.84 27.23 -25.92
N ASP A 576 6.20 27.57 -24.67
CA ASP A 576 5.32 28.13 -23.63
C ASP A 576 4.39 27.15 -22.88
N THR A 577 4.45 25.84 -23.16
CA THR A 577 3.69 24.85 -22.38
C THR A 577 4.49 24.42 -21.14
N PRO A 578 3.89 24.37 -19.94
CA PRO A 578 4.55 23.82 -18.76
C PRO A 578 4.94 22.35 -18.95
N PHE A 579 6.16 21.98 -18.53
CA PHE A 579 6.63 20.60 -18.57
C PHE A 579 7.62 20.28 -17.45
N THR A 580 7.83 19.00 -17.21
CA THR A 580 8.87 18.48 -16.31
C THR A 580 9.73 17.48 -17.07
N LEU A 581 11.05 17.60 -16.93
CA LEU A 581 12.01 16.68 -17.54
C LEU A 581 12.77 15.92 -16.45
N TYR A 582 13.04 14.66 -16.74
CA TYR A 582 13.80 13.75 -15.90
C TYR A 582 15.09 13.40 -16.62
N VAL A 583 16.24 13.69 -16.01
CA VAL A 583 17.57 13.50 -16.61
C VAL A 583 18.38 12.49 -15.79
N ARG A 584 19.04 11.54 -16.43
CA ARG A 584 19.94 10.59 -15.76
C ARG A 584 21.17 10.24 -16.60
N VAL A 585 22.15 9.57 -15.99
CA VAL A 585 23.38 9.07 -16.62
C VAL A 585 23.57 7.58 -16.34
N LEU A 586 23.99 6.83 -17.35
CA LEU A 586 24.38 5.42 -17.30
C LEU A 586 25.87 5.34 -17.63
N PRO A 587 26.76 5.25 -16.65
CA PRO A 587 28.19 5.17 -16.89
C PRO A 587 28.64 3.76 -17.29
N PHE A 588 29.74 3.69 -18.04
CA PHE A 588 30.39 2.44 -18.46
C PHE A 588 31.88 2.51 -18.16
N ASP A 589 32.43 1.41 -17.65
CA ASP A 589 33.86 1.28 -17.47
C ASP A 589 34.60 1.08 -18.81
N LYS A 590 35.93 0.99 -18.77
CA LYS A 590 36.78 0.78 -19.96
C LYS A 590 36.51 -0.52 -20.71
N ASP A 591 35.97 -1.51 -20.01
CA ASP A 591 35.67 -2.84 -20.54
C ASP A 591 34.20 -2.89 -21.03
N ASN A 592 33.54 -1.72 -21.06
CA ASN A 592 32.15 -1.53 -21.47
C ASN A 592 31.14 -2.23 -20.56
N ASN A 593 31.51 -2.52 -19.30
CA ASN A 593 30.57 -2.96 -18.30
C ASN A 593 29.77 -1.76 -17.80
N LYS A 594 28.46 -1.92 -17.71
CA LYS A 594 27.56 -0.90 -17.15
C LYS A 594 27.86 -0.75 -15.66
N LEU A 595 28.13 0.48 -15.23
CA LEU A 595 28.22 0.88 -13.82
C LEU A 595 26.84 1.30 -13.29
N PRO A 596 26.65 1.43 -11.95
CA PRO A 596 25.37 1.85 -11.38
C PRO A 596 24.83 3.12 -12.05
N THR A 597 23.53 3.12 -12.37
CA THR A 597 22.85 4.27 -12.98
C THR A 597 22.83 5.44 -12.00
N SER A 598 22.86 6.68 -12.48
CA SER A 598 22.78 7.85 -11.61
C SER A 598 21.39 8.03 -11.00
N ASN A 599 21.30 8.83 -9.93
CA ASN A 599 20.01 9.44 -9.55
C ASN A 599 19.44 10.26 -10.72
N THR A 600 18.14 10.54 -10.64
CA THR A 600 17.46 11.40 -11.61
C THR A 600 17.56 12.86 -11.18
N VAL A 601 17.89 13.75 -12.12
CA VAL A 601 17.76 15.18 -11.97
C VAL A 601 16.47 15.65 -12.58
N VAL A 602 15.69 16.45 -11.86
CA VAL A 602 14.39 16.94 -12.33
C VAL A 602 14.46 18.42 -12.73
N LEU A 603 13.94 18.75 -13.90
CA LEU A 603 13.89 20.11 -14.44
C LEU A 603 12.43 20.55 -14.59
N HIS A 604 12.03 21.63 -13.91
CA HIS A 604 10.67 22.17 -13.95
C HIS A 604 10.59 23.42 -14.81
N TYR A 605 9.81 23.41 -15.90
CA TYR A 605 9.50 24.60 -16.69
C TYR A 605 8.06 25.00 -16.47
N GLN A 606 7.82 26.10 -15.77
CA GLN A 606 6.48 26.64 -15.45
C GLN A 606 5.52 25.66 -14.75
N THR A 607 5.97 24.47 -14.37
CA THR A 607 5.28 23.58 -13.45
C THR A 607 5.58 24.05 -12.04
N GLU A 608 4.59 24.07 -11.16
CA GLU A 608 4.84 24.39 -9.75
C GLU A 608 5.87 23.40 -9.19
N TRP A 609 6.93 23.95 -8.60
CA TRP A 609 7.80 23.21 -7.73
C TRP A 609 6.99 22.87 -6.49
N SER A 610 6.41 21.67 -6.45
CA SER A 610 6.13 21.07 -5.17
C SER A 610 7.49 20.79 -4.57
N ASP A 611 7.96 21.70 -3.68
CA ASP A 611 9.08 21.40 -2.79
C ASP A 611 8.86 19.95 -2.34
N PRO A 612 9.84 19.04 -2.50
CA PRO A 612 9.78 17.74 -1.85
C PRO A 612 9.95 17.97 -0.34
N LEU A 613 9.07 18.79 0.26
CA LEU A 613 8.59 18.69 1.62
C LEU A 613 8.46 17.21 1.85
N ASN A 614 9.40 16.66 2.65
CA ASN A 614 9.48 15.26 3.07
C ASN A 614 8.11 14.63 2.83
N PRO A 615 7.93 13.83 1.76
CA PRO A 615 6.61 13.36 1.39
C PRO A 615 6.00 12.87 2.68
N THR A 616 4.93 13.51 3.13
CA THR A 616 4.42 13.17 4.46
C THR A 616 3.74 11.83 4.21
N TYR A 617 4.52 10.75 4.29
CA TYR A 617 4.18 9.41 3.82
C TYR A 617 2.96 8.87 4.55
N ALA A 618 2.54 9.53 5.61
CA ALA A 618 1.21 9.39 6.13
C ALA A 618 0.55 10.73 6.42
N SER A 619 -0.76 10.73 6.23
CA SER A 619 -1.62 11.78 6.75
C SER A 619 -1.50 11.81 8.27
N ASN A 620 -1.66 12.99 8.86
CA ASN A 620 -1.86 13.14 10.30
C ASN A 620 -3.20 12.50 10.78
N LEU A 621 -4.09 12.16 9.85
CA LEU A 621 -5.31 11.44 10.14
C LEU A 621 -5.01 9.95 10.40
N PRO A 622 -5.46 9.40 11.54
CA PRO A 622 -5.30 7.98 11.80
C PRO A 622 -6.23 7.17 10.90
N SER A 623 -5.83 5.93 10.63
CA SER A 623 -6.71 4.89 10.08
C SER A 623 -8.02 4.81 10.86
N ARG A 624 -9.12 4.65 10.13
CA ARG A 624 -10.42 4.36 10.73
C ARG A 624 -11.04 3.07 10.21
N TYR A 625 -10.48 2.50 9.16
CA TYR A 625 -11.05 1.36 8.47
C TYR A 625 -10.06 0.20 8.44
N GLN A 626 -10.56 -1.00 8.66
CA GLN A 626 -9.87 -2.25 8.41
C GLN A 626 -10.29 -2.77 7.03
N LEU A 627 -9.30 -3.08 6.20
CA LEU A 627 -9.46 -3.60 4.86
C LEU A 627 -9.16 -5.10 4.88
N GLU A 628 -9.93 -5.88 4.15
CA GLU A 628 -9.77 -7.34 4.02
C GLU A 628 -10.28 -7.75 2.63
N PHE A 629 -9.39 -8.14 1.72
CA PHE A 629 -9.79 -8.85 0.51
C PHE A 629 -10.41 -10.20 0.91
N LEU A 630 -11.40 -10.64 0.14
CA LEU A 630 -12.03 -11.95 0.31
C LEU A 630 -11.48 -12.89 -0.77
N PRO A 631 -10.42 -13.68 -0.50
CA PRO A 631 -9.69 -14.43 -1.54
C PRO A 631 -10.57 -15.41 -2.32
N GLU A 632 -11.57 -15.99 -1.66
CA GLU A 632 -12.53 -16.94 -2.24
C GLU A 632 -13.43 -16.32 -3.32
N THR A 633 -13.48 -15.00 -3.38
CA THR A 633 -14.30 -14.24 -4.34
C THR A 633 -13.52 -13.88 -5.60
N TYR A 634 -12.19 -14.08 -5.60
CA TYR A 634 -11.35 -13.71 -6.73
C TYR A 634 -11.70 -14.52 -7.98
N ARG A 635 -11.91 -13.83 -9.09
CA ARG A 635 -12.02 -14.41 -10.42
C ARG A 635 -10.98 -13.76 -11.32
N ALA A 636 -10.12 -14.60 -11.87
CA ALA A 636 -9.18 -14.23 -12.92
C ALA A 636 -9.92 -13.64 -14.13
N PRO A 637 -9.34 -12.64 -14.82
CA PRO A 637 -9.89 -12.16 -16.08
C PRO A 637 -9.92 -13.31 -17.10
N ILE A 638 -11.03 -13.40 -17.84
CA ILE A 638 -11.16 -14.31 -18.96
C ILE A 638 -10.94 -13.49 -20.23
N LEU A 639 -9.80 -13.70 -20.87
CA LEU A 639 -9.52 -13.06 -22.16
C LEU A 639 -10.36 -13.70 -23.26
N VAL A 640 -10.72 -12.88 -24.26
CA VAL A 640 -11.39 -13.37 -25.46
C VAL A 640 -10.45 -14.37 -26.16
N GLN A 641 -10.92 -15.60 -26.30
CA GLN A 641 -10.30 -16.59 -27.16
C GLN A 641 -10.99 -16.51 -28.51
N GLU A 642 -10.23 -16.24 -29.57
CA GLU A 642 -10.79 -16.04 -30.91
C GLU A 642 -11.58 -17.26 -31.42
N SER A 643 -11.18 -18.46 -31.01
CA SER A 643 -11.91 -19.71 -31.28
C SER A 643 -13.30 -19.74 -30.64
N GLU A 644 -13.43 -19.12 -29.47
CA GLU A 644 -14.62 -19.10 -28.61
C GLU A 644 -15.44 -17.83 -28.75
N TRP A 645 -14.94 -16.85 -29.49
CA TRP A 645 -15.62 -15.58 -29.70
C TRP A 645 -17.06 -15.83 -30.16
N GLY A 646 -17.98 -15.20 -29.43
CA GLY A 646 -19.39 -15.25 -29.73
C GLY A 646 -20.15 -16.51 -29.30
N CYS A 647 -19.49 -17.50 -28.69
CA CYS A 647 -20.14 -18.72 -28.22
C CYS A 647 -21.03 -18.48 -26.98
N ILE A 648 -22.17 -19.17 -26.90
CA ILE A 648 -23.04 -19.20 -25.72
C ILE A 648 -23.23 -20.62 -25.20
N VAL A 649 -23.58 -20.77 -23.92
CA VAL A 649 -23.95 -22.02 -23.27
C VAL A 649 -25.38 -21.88 -22.75
N TYR A 650 -26.26 -22.82 -23.13
CA TYR A 650 -27.65 -22.81 -22.64
C TYR A 650 -27.74 -23.32 -21.20
N ASP A 651 -28.45 -22.61 -20.33
CA ASP A 651 -28.64 -23.03 -18.93
C ASP A 651 -29.72 -24.09 -18.77
N GLN A 652 -30.64 -24.15 -19.73
CA GLN A 652 -31.80 -25.03 -19.70
C GLN A 652 -31.98 -25.77 -21.03
N ASN A 653 -32.76 -26.85 -20.99
CA ASN A 653 -33.08 -27.61 -22.20
C ASN A 653 -34.00 -26.81 -23.12
N VAL A 654 -33.55 -26.51 -24.34
CA VAL A 654 -34.30 -25.70 -25.32
C VAL A 654 -34.81 -26.58 -26.45
N TYR A 655 -36.09 -26.44 -26.78
CA TYR A 655 -36.76 -27.20 -27.84
C TYR A 655 -37.21 -26.25 -28.96
N PHE A 656 -36.43 -26.15 -30.03
CA PHE A 656 -36.82 -25.35 -31.18
C PHE A 656 -37.78 -26.14 -32.08
N THR A 657 -39.03 -25.66 -32.20
CA THR A 657 -40.08 -26.32 -32.99
C THR A 657 -40.24 -25.74 -34.40
N HIS A 658 -39.54 -24.65 -34.76
CA HIS A 658 -39.75 -23.95 -36.03
C HIS A 658 -38.44 -23.66 -36.80
N PRO A 659 -38.30 -24.10 -38.07
CA PRO A 659 -37.08 -23.91 -38.87
C PRO A 659 -36.82 -22.47 -39.34
N LEU A 660 -37.78 -21.56 -39.19
CA LEU A 660 -37.64 -20.14 -39.57
C LEU A 660 -36.66 -19.36 -38.66
N PHE A 661 -36.28 -19.92 -37.51
CA PHE A 661 -35.27 -19.35 -36.62
C PHE A 661 -33.82 -19.63 -37.06
N MET A 662 -33.60 -20.52 -38.05
CA MET A 662 -32.24 -20.94 -38.45
C MET A 662 -31.62 -20.12 -39.60
N ALA A 663 -32.39 -19.26 -40.27
CA ALA A 663 -31.87 -18.41 -41.35
C ALA A 663 -30.89 -17.32 -40.84
N GLY A 664 -30.95 -16.97 -39.55
CA GLY A 664 -30.01 -16.04 -38.91
C GLY A 664 -28.70 -16.67 -38.42
N ALA A 665 -28.53 -18.00 -38.53
CA ALA A 665 -27.34 -18.73 -38.06
C ALA A 665 -26.43 -19.19 -39.21
N GLY A 666 -26.59 -18.67 -40.43
CA GLY A 666 -25.72 -18.97 -41.58
C GLY A 666 -25.77 -20.40 -42.11
N ILE A 667 -26.72 -21.24 -41.66
CA ILE A 667 -26.89 -22.61 -42.21
C ILE A 667 -27.53 -22.50 -43.59
N LYS A 668 -26.76 -22.77 -44.65
CA LYS A 668 -27.28 -22.72 -46.02
C LYS A 668 -28.33 -23.80 -46.22
N GLU A 669 -29.46 -23.44 -46.84
CA GLU A 669 -30.57 -24.37 -47.16
C GLU A 669 -30.12 -25.58 -48.01
N GLU A 670 -28.99 -25.45 -48.70
CA GLU A 670 -28.35 -26.48 -49.51
C GLU A 670 -27.64 -27.57 -48.70
N ASP A 671 -27.16 -27.29 -47.48
CA ASP A 671 -26.59 -28.31 -46.57
C ASP A 671 -27.69 -29.21 -45.94
N ILE A 672 -28.95 -28.77 -45.99
CA ILE A 672 -30.13 -29.56 -45.60
C ILE A 672 -30.66 -30.39 -46.79
N LYS A 673 -30.25 -30.08 -48.02
CA LYS A 673 -30.60 -30.84 -49.22
C LYS A 673 -29.60 -31.97 -49.46
N ALA A 674 -29.52 -32.90 -48.51
CA ALA A 674 -29.03 -34.23 -48.81
C ALA A 674 -29.91 -34.86 -49.91
N ASP A 675 -29.28 -35.30 -50.98
CA ASP A 675 -29.85 -35.95 -52.16
C ASP A 675 -31.00 -36.91 -51.81
N PRO A 676 -32.25 -36.64 -52.25
CA PRO A 676 -33.41 -37.50 -51.98
C PRO A 676 -33.32 -38.91 -52.56
N GLN A 677 -32.32 -39.24 -53.40
CA GLN A 677 -32.33 -40.47 -54.18
C GLN A 677 -31.57 -41.66 -53.59
N ASN A 678 -30.94 -41.56 -52.40
CA ASN A 678 -30.13 -42.68 -51.87
C ASN A 678 -30.48 -43.17 -50.45
N CYS A 679 -31.77 -43.22 -50.10
CA CYS A 679 -32.29 -43.76 -48.83
C CYS A 679 -32.34 -45.32 -48.74
N ASN A 680 -31.35 -46.06 -49.26
CA ASN A 680 -31.36 -47.54 -49.23
C ASN A 680 -30.21 -48.20 -48.40
N SER A 681 -29.45 -47.43 -47.61
CA SER A 681 -28.47 -48.00 -46.67
C SER A 681 -29.06 -48.09 -45.25
N PRO A 682 -29.02 -49.26 -44.56
CA PRO A 682 -29.57 -49.45 -43.21
C PRO A 682 -28.86 -48.69 -42.06
N ALA A 683 -27.97 -47.75 -42.36
CA ALA A 683 -27.17 -47.05 -41.35
C ALA A 683 -27.34 -45.52 -41.33
N SER A 684 -28.34 -44.95 -42.02
CA SER A 684 -28.58 -43.49 -42.01
C SER A 684 -29.84 -43.12 -41.19
N PRO A 685 -29.77 -42.25 -40.17
CA PRO A 685 -30.88 -42.00 -39.24
C PRO A 685 -32.05 -41.14 -39.76
N THR A 686 -32.11 -40.74 -41.04
CA THR A 686 -33.04 -39.70 -41.48
C THR A 686 -33.68 -39.95 -42.85
N CYS A 687 -34.73 -40.76 -42.92
CA CYS A 687 -35.70 -40.72 -44.03
C CYS A 687 -37.13 -40.94 -43.51
N ASN A 688 -37.78 -39.90 -42.98
CA ASN A 688 -39.23 -39.88 -42.72
C ASN A 688 -39.78 -38.48 -42.34
N GLY A 689 -39.61 -37.46 -43.20
CA GLY A 689 -40.47 -36.25 -43.28
C GLY A 689 -40.84 -35.47 -42.01
N LYS A 690 -40.22 -35.75 -40.86
CA LYS A 690 -40.43 -35.12 -39.56
C LYS A 690 -39.04 -34.71 -39.10
N GLN A 691 -38.71 -33.44 -39.32
CA GLN A 691 -37.53 -32.84 -38.69
C GLN A 691 -37.66 -33.07 -37.19
N LYS A 692 -36.70 -33.79 -36.61
CA LYS A 692 -36.59 -33.93 -35.16
C LYS A 692 -36.31 -32.52 -34.63
N PRO A 693 -37.05 -32.01 -33.64
CA PRO A 693 -36.73 -30.72 -33.03
C PRO A 693 -35.26 -30.76 -32.58
N LEU A 694 -34.48 -29.75 -32.96
CA LEU A 694 -33.16 -29.55 -32.39
C LEU A 694 -33.35 -29.30 -30.90
N GLN A 695 -32.82 -30.24 -30.11
CA GLN A 695 -32.82 -30.18 -28.66
C GLN A 695 -31.41 -29.79 -28.24
N TYR A 696 -31.27 -28.60 -27.69
CA TYR A 696 -30.06 -28.22 -26.97
C TYR A 696 -30.30 -28.58 -25.52
N THR A 697 -29.45 -29.41 -24.93
CA THR A 697 -29.51 -29.67 -23.50
C THR A 697 -28.82 -28.56 -22.72
N SER A 698 -29.20 -28.37 -21.45
CA SER A 698 -28.42 -27.54 -20.52
C SER A 698 -26.94 -27.91 -20.60
N GLY A 699 -26.06 -26.90 -20.66
CA GLY A 699 -24.62 -27.04 -20.89
C GLY A 699 -24.20 -27.17 -22.36
N THR A 700 -25.13 -27.16 -23.32
CA THR A 700 -24.74 -27.20 -24.75
C THR A 700 -24.17 -25.87 -25.18
N LYS A 701 -22.92 -25.90 -25.60
CA LYS A 701 -22.21 -24.77 -26.20
C LYS A 701 -22.56 -24.63 -27.69
N VAL A 702 -22.90 -23.42 -28.11
CA VAL A 702 -23.19 -23.07 -29.51
C VAL A 702 -22.36 -21.87 -29.89
N CYS A 703 -21.62 -22.00 -30.99
CA CYS A 703 -20.68 -21.00 -31.47
C CYS A 703 -21.10 -20.44 -32.83
N PRO A 704 -20.69 -19.20 -33.18
CA PRO A 704 -20.82 -18.70 -34.53
C PRO A 704 -20.03 -19.57 -35.51
N ASN A 705 -20.53 -19.67 -36.75
CA ASN A 705 -19.77 -20.33 -37.81
C ASN A 705 -18.52 -19.53 -38.13
N ASN A 706 -17.45 -20.19 -38.56
CA ASN A 706 -16.29 -19.48 -39.09
C ASN A 706 -16.68 -18.77 -40.39
N TYR A 707 -16.30 -17.51 -40.53
CA TYR A 707 -16.47 -16.76 -41.76
C TYR A 707 -15.47 -17.28 -42.79
N SER A 708 -15.97 -17.64 -43.98
CA SER A 708 -15.12 -17.97 -45.12
C SER A 708 -15.23 -16.83 -46.13
N GLU A 709 -14.18 -16.02 -46.25
CA GLU A 709 -14.17 -14.92 -47.21
C GLU A 709 -14.46 -15.43 -48.64
N PRO A 710 -15.42 -14.81 -49.35
CA PRO A 710 -15.55 -15.02 -50.78
C PRO A 710 -14.32 -14.40 -51.46
N SER A 711 -13.40 -15.25 -51.93
CA SER A 711 -12.11 -14.85 -52.52
C SER A 711 -12.24 -13.70 -53.53
N GLY A 712 -11.90 -12.47 -53.11
CA GLY A 712 -12.07 -11.27 -53.92
C GLY A 712 -11.37 -10.04 -53.33
N PHE A 713 -10.21 -9.71 -53.92
CA PHE A 713 -9.28 -8.60 -53.60
C PHE A 713 -9.88 -7.21 -53.31
N TRP A 714 -11.16 -6.95 -53.65
CA TRP A 714 -11.80 -5.65 -53.44
C TRP A 714 -12.53 -5.52 -52.10
N ASN A 715 -12.68 -6.59 -51.33
CA ASN A 715 -13.34 -6.56 -50.02
C ASN A 715 -12.36 -6.18 -48.88
N ASP A 716 -11.08 -6.57 -48.95
CA ASP A 716 -10.05 -6.31 -47.92
C ASP A 716 -9.84 -4.82 -47.61
N VAL A 717 -10.07 -3.94 -48.59
CA VAL A 717 -9.87 -2.48 -48.41
C VAL A 717 -11.08 -1.82 -47.73
N LYS A 718 -12.25 -2.47 -47.72
CA LYS A 718 -13.49 -1.90 -47.18
C LYS A 718 -13.72 -2.28 -45.72
N THR A 719 -13.25 -3.44 -45.27
CA THR A 719 -13.37 -3.93 -43.89
C THR A 719 -12.45 -3.19 -42.92
N ILE A 720 -11.27 -2.76 -43.39
CA ILE A 720 -10.25 -2.09 -42.56
C ILE A 720 -10.66 -0.67 -42.14
N ILE A 721 -11.53 0.01 -42.90
CA ILE A 721 -11.83 1.44 -42.68
C ILE A 721 -13.07 1.67 -41.81
N THR A 722 -13.95 0.66 -41.63
CA THR A 722 -15.23 0.84 -40.91
C THR A 722 -15.45 -0.05 -39.69
N GLY A 723 -14.60 -1.05 -39.42
CA GLY A 723 -14.91 -2.10 -38.43
C GLY A 723 -14.32 -1.96 -37.03
N VAL A 724 -13.49 -0.95 -36.73
CA VAL A 724 -12.57 -1.06 -35.58
C VAL A 724 -12.82 -0.05 -34.46
N TRP A 725 -13.42 1.11 -34.73
CA TRP A 725 -13.68 2.11 -33.67
C TRP A 725 -14.88 1.75 -32.77
N ASP A 726 -15.76 0.83 -33.20
CA ASP A 726 -16.99 0.47 -32.46
C ASP A 726 -16.83 -0.79 -31.59
N GLY A 727 -15.72 -1.54 -31.71
CA GLY A 727 -15.63 -2.91 -31.20
C GLY A 727 -15.08 -3.11 -29.78
N VAL A 728 -14.38 -2.12 -29.21
CA VAL A 728 -13.80 -2.22 -27.85
C VAL A 728 -14.46 -1.22 -26.89
N THR A 729 -14.91 -0.08 -27.40
CA THR A 729 -15.68 0.94 -26.66
C THR A 729 -17.18 0.68 -26.74
N GLY A 730 -17.70 0.13 -27.84
CA GLY A 730 -19.14 0.02 -28.07
C GLY A 730 -19.91 -0.84 -27.06
N GLY A 731 -19.32 -1.89 -26.49
CA GLY A 731 -19.98 -2.71 -25.46
C GLY A 731 -20.13 -1.98 -24.13
N TRP A 732 -19.10 -1.23 -23.72
CA TRP A 732 -19.06 -0.52 -22.44
C TRP A 732 -19.69 0.87 -22.53
N ASP A 733 -19.50 1.60 -23.63
CA ASP A 733 -20.17 2.88 -23.88
C ASP A 733 -21.67 2.69 -24.08
N TYR A 734 -22.10 1.60 -24.75
CA TYR A 734 -23.51 1.23 -24.79
C TYR A 734 -24.05 0.89 -23.40
N LEU A 735 -23.28 0.19 -22.56
CA LEU A 735 -23.71 -0.14 -21.19
C LEU A 735 -23.74 1.11 -20.30
N ALA A 736 -22.75 2.00 -20.40
CA ALA A 736 -22.62 3.23 -19.65
C ALA A 736 -23.66 4.28 -20.09
N GLU A 737 -23.89 4.44 -21.39
CA GLU A 737 -24.93 5.32 -21.94
C GLU A 737 -26.33 4.80 -21.60
N ASN A 738 -26.58 3.49 -21.69
CA ASN A 738 -27.87 2.93 -21.26
C ASN A 738 -28.05 2.97 -19.75
N LEU A 739 -26.98 2.82 -18.95
CA LEU A 739 -27.04 2.97 -17.51
C LEU A 739 -27.34 4.42 -17.12
N GLU A 740 -26.73 5.39 -17.78
CA GLU A 740 -26.99 6.81 -17.54
C GLU A 740 -28.41 7.21 -17.98
N ASN A 741 -28.87 6.71 -19.13
CA ASN A 741 -30.25 6.87 -19.58
C ASN A 741 -31.25 6.18 -18.64
N ALA A 742 -30.90 5.02 -18.09
CA ALA A 742 -31.71 4.32 -17.08
C ALA A 742 -31.76 5.08 -15.75
N LYS A 743 -30.64 5.65 -15.28
CA LYS A 743 -30.60 6.54 -14.09
C LYS A 743 -31.48 7.77 -14.28
N ASN A 744 -31.40 8.41 -15.46
CA ASN A 744 -32.22 9.57 -15.81
C ASN A 744 -33.71 9.21 -15.81
N TYR A 745 -34.06 8.10 -16.44
CA TYR A 745 -35.43 7.59 -16.48
C TYR A 745 -35.95 7.24 -15.07
N LEU A 746 -35.16 6.54 -14.26
CA LEU A 746 -35.49 6.20 -12.87
C LEU A 746 -35.69 7.45 -12.01
N ALA A 747 -34.81 8.45 -12.13
CA ALA A 747 -34.93 9.70 -11.38
C ALA A 747 -36.22 10.44 -11.74
N GLU A 748 -36.61 10.45 -13.01
CA GLU A 748 -37.86 11.03 -13.47
C GLU A 748 -39.09 10.24 -12.97
N GLN A 749 -39.04 8.91 -12.99
CA GLN A 749 -40.12 8.06 -12.47
C GLN A 749 -40.30 8.25 -10.96
N ILE A 750 -39.24 8.22 -10.18
CA ILE A 750 -39.28 8.42 -8.72
C ILE A 750 -39.73 9.85 -8.38
N ALA A 751 -39.26 10.86 -9.12
CA ALA A 751 -39.73 12.23 -8.95
C ALA A 751 -41.23 12.36 -9.22
N SER A 752 -41.79 11.58 -10.15
CA SER A 752 -43.22 11.64 -10.48
C SER A 752 -44.15 11.10 -9.38
N VAL A 753 -43.67 10.20 -8.52
CA VAL A 753 -44.44 9.63 -7.40
C VAL A 753 -44.36 10.47 -6.12
N ILE A 754 -43.39 11.38 -6.01
CA ILE A 754 -43.21 12.26 -4.84
C ILE A 754 -43.96 13.60 -5.06
N PRO A 755 -45.05 13.88 -4.33
CA PRO A 755 -45.84 15.09 -4.54
C PRO A 755 -45.03 16.35 -4.25
N GLY A 756 -44.80 17.18 -5.28
CA GLY A 756 -44.03 18.43 -5.17
C GLY A 756 -42.55 18.32 -5.51
N CYS A 757 -42.09 17.17 -6.03
CA CYS A 757 -40.71 16.99 -6.47
C CYS A 757 -40.43 17.78 -7.76
N GLY A 758 -39.78 18.95 -7.61
CA GLY A 758 -39.27 19.76 -8.72
C GLY A 758 -37.85 19.38 -9.13
N ALA A 759 -37.24 20.14 -10.04
CA ALA A 759 -35.91 19.85 -10.60
C ALA A 759 -34.80 19.64 -9.55
N GLU A 760 -34.86 20.35 -8.42
CA GLU A 760 -33.92 20.21 -7.30
C GLU A 760 -34.07 18.85 -6.59
N CYS A 761 -35.31 18.40 -6.38
CA CYS A 761 -35.63 17.07 -5.85
C CYS A 761 -35.23 15.95 -6.83
N THR A 762 -35.49 16.13 -8.14
CA THR A 762 -34.99 15.21 -9.18
C THR A 762 -33.46 15.13 -9.20
N GLY A 763 -32.78 16.25 -8.93
CA GLY A 763 -31.32 16.30 -8.76
C GLY A 763 -30.83 15.44 -7.58
N TYR A 764 -31.46 15.55 -6.42
CA TYR A 764 -31.14 14.72 -5.26
C TYR A 764 -31.43 13.23 -5.50
N ILE A 765 -32.52 12.91 -6.18
CA ILE A 765 -32.83 11.53 -6.57
C ILE A 765 -31.77 10.98 -7.54
N LYS A 766 -31.32 11.79 -8.51
CA LYS A 766 -30.22 11.42 -9.40
C LYS A 766 -28.94 11.11 -8.64
N THR A 767 -28.52 11.99 -7.74
CA THR A 767 -27.32 11.78 -6.92
C THR A 767 -27.48 10.56 -6.01
N GLY A 768 -28.65 10.36 -5.39
CA GLY A 768 -28.94 9.16 -4.60
C GLY A 768 -28.94 7.87 -5.43
N LEU A 769 -29.41 7.91 -6.68
CA LEU A 769 -29.32 6.80 -7.62
C LEU A 769 -27.89 6.56 -8.11
N GLU A 770 -27.08 7.59 -8.33
CA GLU A 770 -25.65 7.44 -8.66
C GLU A 770 -24.88 6.75 -7.54
N VAL A 771 -25.09 7.19 -6.30
CA VAL A 771 -24.53 6.56 -5.09
C VAL A 771 -25.07 5.13 -4.96
N GLY A 772 -26.38 4.93 -5.11
CA GLY A 772 -27.04 3.63 -5.02
C GLY A 772 -26.58 2.64 -6.09
N PHE A 773 -26.47 3.05 -7.37
CA PHE A 773 -25.96 2.18 -8.45
C PHE A 773 -24.49 1.82 -8.27
N THR A 774 -23.67 2.76 -7.79
CA THR A 774 -22.27 2.50 -7.40
C THR A 774 -22.21 1.50 -6.23
N ALA A 775 -23.22 1.52 -5.36
CA ALA A 775 -23.38 0.57 -4.27
C ALA A 775 -23.89 -0.81 -4.75
N VAL A 776 -24.80 -0.89 -5.74
CA VAL A 776 -25.40 -2.12 -6.31
C VAL A 776 -24.45 -2.93 -7.17
N THR A 777 -23.44 -2.30 -7.76
CA THR A 777 -22.34 -3.08 -8.31
C THR A 777 -21.69 -3.96 -7.22
N GLY A 778 -21.98 -3.72 -5.93
CA GLY A 778 -21.72 -4.53 -4.73
C GLY A 778 -22.84 -5.39 -4.15
N ILE A 779 -22.54 -6.69 -4.02
CA ILE A 779 -23.42 -7.81 -3.63
C ILE A 779 -23.09 -8.30 -2.19
N PRO A 780 -24.05 -8.85 -1.41
CA PRO A 780 -23.97 -9.07 0.05
C PRO A 780 -23.32 -10.40 0.53
N PRO A 781 -23.16 -10.59 1.87
CA PRO A 781 -22.08 -11.37 2.50
C PRO A 781 -22.27 -12.88 2.68
N THR A 782 -23.23 -13.53 2.03
CA THR A 782 -23.24 -14.99 1.86
C THR A 782 -23.87 -15.30 0.52
N MET A 783 -23.31 -16.21 -0.30
CA MET A 783 -23.80 -16.48 -1.66
C MET A 783 -25.03 -17.42 -1.71
N PRO A 784 -26.21 -16.89 -2.08
CA PRO A 784 -27.30 -17.66 -2.65
C PRO A 784 -27.25 -17.69 -4.20
N SER A 785 -28.29 -18.24 -4.84
CA SER A 785 -28.44 -18.26 -6.30
C SER A 785 -28.37 -16.86 -6.93
N TYR A 786 -28.00 -16.75 -8.21
CA TYR A 786 -27.90 -15.48 -8.95
C TYR A 786 -29.19 -14.62 -8.93
N GLU A 787 -30.37 -15.23 -8.79
CA GLU A 787 -31.62 -14.48 -8.62
C GLU A 787 -31.74 -13.85 -7.23
N GLU A 788 -31.29 -14.55 -6.20
CA GLU A 788 -31.29 -14.08 -4.81
C GLU A 788 -30.19 -13.01 -4.62
N MET A 789 -29.05 -13.15 -5.32
CA MET A 789 -27.99 -12.14 -5.44
C MET A 789 -28.50 -10.80 -6.02
N VAL A 790 -29.35 -10.86 -7.05
CA VAL A 790 -29.94 -9.67 -7.66
C VAL A 790 -30.98 -9.04 -6.73
N ASP A 791 -31.80 -9.84 -6.06
CA ASP A 791 -32.81 -9.33 -5.14
C ASP A 791 -32.18 -8.65 -3.90
N GLU A 792 -31.10 -9.19 -3.34
CA GLU A 792 -30.41 -8.53 -2.23
C GLU A 792 -29.61 -7.29 -2.65
N GLY A 793 -28.99 -7.30 -3.85
CA GLY A 793 -28.35 -6.12 -4.43
C GLY A 793 -29.35 -4.97 -4.64
N ILE A 794 -30.56 -5.27 -5.13
CA ILE A 794 -31.65 -4.28 -5.25
C ILE A 794 -32.02 -3.70 -3.89
N ALA A 795 -32.13 -4.53 -2.84
CA ALA A 795 -32.46 -4.05 -1.50
C ALA A 795 -31.41 -3.06 -0.96
N TYR A 796 -30.12 -3.36 -1.18
CA TYR A 796 -29.02 -2.47 -0.79
C TYR A 796 -29.03 -1.14 -1.56
N ALA A 797 -29.28 -1.19 -2.88
CA ALA A 797 -29.51 -0.01 -3.72
C ALA A 797 -30.52 0.95 -3.11
N VAL A 798 -31.63 0.36 -2.70
CA VAL A 798 -32.83 1.04 -2.26
C VAL A 798 -32.56 1.72 -0.93
N ASP A 799 -31.87 1.05 -0.01
CA ASP A 799 -31.50 1.63 1.28
C ASP A 799 -30.47 2.76 1.14
N MET A 800 -29.45 2.61 0.29
CA MET A 800 -28.47 3.68 0.02
C MET A 800 -29.12 4.90 -0.65
N ALA A 801 -29.92 4.67 -1.69
CA ALA A 801 -30.65 5.74 -2.37
C ALA A 801 -31.63 6.44 -1.41
N ALA A 802 -32.34 5.69 -0.56
CA ALA A 802 -33.22 6.27 0.44
C ALA A 802 -32.47 7.10 1.49
N GLN A 803 -31.27 6.67 1.90
CA GLN A 803 -30.44 7.40 2.87
C GLN A 803 -29.97 8.75 2.32
N GLU A 804 -29.56 8.80 1.04
CA GLU A 804 -29.16 10.03 0.35
C GLU A 804 -30.34 10.97 0.04
N ILE A 805 -31.51 10.43 -0.33
CA ILE A 805 -32.76 11.20 -0.49
C ILE A 805 -33.24 11.76 0.87
N GLY A 806 -32.82 11.15 1.97
CA GLY A 806 -33.10 11.59 3.33
C GLY A 806 -34.51 11.22 3.81
N PRO A 807 -35.03 11.87 4.86
CA PRO A 807 -36.26 11.45 5.55
C PRO A 807 -37.55 11.55 4.70
N MET A 808 -37.45 12.00 3.45
CA MET A 808 -38.57 12.06 2.51
C MET A 808 -38.82 10.73 1.77
N CYS A 809 -37.87 9.78 1.79
CA CYS A 809 -38.04 8.48 1.17
C CYS A 809 -38.63 7.47 2.17
N ASP A 810 -39.96 7.40 2.22
CA ASP A 810 -40.69 6.38 3.00
C ASP A 810 -40.71 5.01 2.31
N GLU A 811 -41.37 4.01 2.90
CA GLU A 811 -41.48 2.66 2.32
C GLU A 811 -42.04 2.66 0.89
N LEU A 812 -42.90 3.63 0.56
CA LEU A 812 -43.49 3.74 -0.78
C LEU A 812 -42.47 4.24 -1.80
N CYS A 813 -41.60 5.17 -1.39
CA CYS A 813 -40.43 5.57 -2.17
C CYS A 813 -39.44 4.42 -2.35
N LYS A 814 -39.15 3.65 -1.29
CA LYS A 814 -38.28 2.47 -1.34
C LYS A 814 -38.79 1.39 -2.30
N GLU A 815 -40.09 1.07 -2.23
CA GLU A 815 -40.73 0.12 -3.17
C GLU A 815 -40.65 0.60 -4.62
N ALA A 816 -40.80 1.91 -4.87
CA ALA A 816 -40.70 2.47 -6.22
C ALA A 816 -39.27 2.37 -6.79
N ILE A 817 -38.25 2.63 -5.96
CA ILE A 817 -36.84 2.46 -6.33
C ILE A 817 -36.57 0.96 -6.63
N ALA A 818 -37.03 0.06 -5.76
CA ALA A 818 -36.83 -1.37 -5.90
C ALA A 818 -37.45 -1.93 -7.19
N ALA A 819 -38.70 -1.54 -7.47
CA ALA A 819 -39.41 -1.95 -8.68
C ALA A 819 -38.72 -1.43 -9.95
N GLY A 820 -38.26 -0.18 -9.93
CA GLY A 820 -37.56 0.41 -11.07
C GLY A 820 -36.19 -0.24 -11.32
N LEU A 821 -35.41 -0.53 -10.28
CA LEU A 821 -34.14 -1.27 -10.43
C LEU A 821 -34.37 -2.69 -10.96
N LYS A 822 -35.39 -3.39 -10.46
CA LYS A 822 -35.75 -4.73 -10.95
C LYS A 822 -36.11 -4.71 -12.43
N GLU A 823 -36.91 -3.73 -12.86
CA GLU A 823 -37.29 -3.55 -14.26
C GLU A 823 -36.07 -3.25 -15.16
N VAL A 824 -35.14 -2.41 -14.72
CA VAL A 824 -33.89 -2.12 -15.46
C VAL A 824 -32.99 -3.36 -15.57
N ILE A 825 -32.87 -4.14 -14.50
CA ILE A 825 -32.06 -5.38 -14.50
C ILE A 825 -32.69 -6.43 -15.42
N ASP A 826 -34.01 -6.64 -15.32
CA ASP A 826 -34.73 -7.57 -16.19
C ASP A 826 -34.70 -7.11 -17.66
N TYR A 827 -34.80 -5.80 -17.91
CA TYR A 827 -34.64 -5.21 -19.24
C TYR A 827 -33.22 -5.41 -19.79
N SER A 828 -32.18 -5.12 -19.00
CA SER A 828 -30.78 -5.33 -19.38
C SER A 828 -30.50 -6.79 -19.72
N ARG A 829 -30.96 -7.74 -18.90
CA ARG A 829 -30.85 -9.19 -19.18
C ARG A 829 -31.54 -9.58 -20.49
N SER A 830 -32.70 -9.00 -20.77
CA SER A 830 -33.45 -9.30 -21.99
C SER A 830 -32.86 -8.64 -23.25
N THR A 831 -31.97 -7.65 -23.08
CA THR A 831 -31.42 -6.84 -24.17
C THR A 831 -29.93 -6.99 -24.37
N GLN A 832 -29.20 -7.68 -23.47
CA GLN A 832 -27.80 -8.01 -23.70
C GLN A 832 -27.69 -8.87 -24.97
N PRO A 833 -27.09 -8.33 -26.04
CA PRO A 833 -26.86 -9.10 -27.24
C PRO A 833 -25.98 -10.30 -26.86
N ALA A 834 -26.25 -11.47 -27.46
CA ALA A 834 -25.34 -12.60 -27.31
C ALA A 834 -23.91 -12.14 -27.64
N PRO A 835 -22.86 -12.69 -27.00
CA PRO A 835 -21.46 -12.44 -27.32
C PRO A 835 -21.14 -12.31 -28.82
N GLY A 836 -21.78 -13.12 -29.66
CA GLY A 836 -21.55 -13.15 -31.10
C GLY A 836 -22.45 -12.22 -31.89
N CYS A 837 -23.33 -11.50 -31.22
CA CYS A 837 -24.29 -10.59 -31.82
C CYS A 837 -23.64 -9.22 -32.07
N ALA A 838 -22.66 -9.26 -32.95
CA ALA A 838 -22.00 -8.12 -33.55
C ALA A 838 -22.59 -7.84 -34.94
N ASP A 839 -22.29 -6.68 -35.52
CA ASP A 839 -22.56 -6.47 -36.94
C ASP A 839 -21.68 -7.39 -37.81
N GLU A 840 -22.07 -7.53 -39.07
CA GLU A 840 -21.38 -8.39 -40.04
C GLU A 840 -19.90 -8.04 -40.18
N GLY A 841 -19.54 -6.75 -40.20
CA GLY A 841 -18.15 -6.31 -40.35
C GLY A 841 -17.31 -6.67 -39.13
N GLN A 842 -17.83 -6.44 -37.93
CA GLN A 842 -17.14 -6.77 -36.68
C GLN A 842 -16.98 -8.29 -36.51
N ALA A 843 -18.01 -9.08 -36.81
CA ALA A 843 -17.92 -10.54 -36.74
C ALA A 843 -16.93 -11.08 -37.78
N HIS A 844 -16.98 -10.58 -39.02
CA HIS A 844 -16.07 -11.01 -40.09
C HIS A 844 -14.62 -10.64 -39.80
N ALA A 845 -14.37 -9.48 -39.18
CA ALA A 845 -13.05 -9.09 -38.71
C ALA A 845 -12.47 -10.07 -37.66
N ARG A 846 -13.35 -10.79 -36.95
CA ARG A 846 -13.01 -11.86 -36.00
C ARG A 846 -12.97 -13.25 -36.66
N GLY A 847 -13.12 -13.34 -37.99
CA GLY A 847 -13.19 -14.61 -38.71
C GLY A 847 -14.44 -15.43 -38.39
N LYS A 848 -15.53 -14.80 -37.94
CA LYS A 848 -16.77 -15.44 -37.50
C LYS A 848 -17.97 -14.81 -38.21
N GLU A 849 -19.03 -15.58 -38.43
CA GLU A 849 -20.31 -15.02 -38.88
C GLU A 849 -21.03 -14.36 -37.69
N PRO A 850 -21.79 -13.27 -37.87
CA PRO A 850 -22.57 -12.69 -36.78
C PRO A 850 -23.62 -13.68 -36.26
N PHE A 851 -23.72 -13.78 -34.94
CA PHE A 851 -24.57 -14.75 -34.23
C PHE A 851 -25.45 -14.03 -33.20
N CYS A 852 -26.64 -13.63 -33.64
CA CYS A 852 -27.69 -13.03 -32.82
C CYS A 852 -28.86 -14.01 -32.63
N PRO A 853 -28.73 -15.08 -31.81
CA PRO A 853 -29.86 -15.95 -31.55
C PRO A 853 -31.00 -15.15 -30.91
N ASN A 854 -32.22 -15.35 -31.38
CA ASN A 854 -33.41 -14.79 -30.76
C ASN A 854 -33.75 -15.63 -29.53
N LEU A 855 -33.37 -15.13 -28.36
CA LEU A 855 -33.36 -15.88 -27.09
C LEU A 855 -34.59 -15.63 -26.23
N ASN A 856 -35.69 -15.16 -26.82
CA ASN A 856 -36.93 -14.88 -26.09
C ASN A 856 -37.39 -16.11 -25.26
N GLY A 857 -37.30 -16.00 -23.94
CA GLY A 857 -37.70 -17.04 -22.99
C GLY A 857 -36.68 -18.17 -22.77
N VAL A 858 -35.45 -18.01 -23.26
CA VAL A 858 -34.36 -18.98 -23.10
C VAL A 858 -33.21 -18.32 -22.32
N THR A 859 -32.80 -18.96 -21.23
CA THR A 859 -31.64 -18.52 -20.43
C THR A 859 -30.36 -19.17 -20.96
N TRP A 860 -29.33 -18.35 -21.07
CA TRP A 860 -28.00 -18.71 -21.56
C TRP A 860 -26.97 -17.80 -20.88
N HIS A 861 -25.72 -18.22 -20.89
CA HIS A 861 -24.57 -17.40 -20.52
C HIS A 861 -23.48 -17.49 -21.59
N PRO A 862 -22.57 -16.50 -21.69
CA PRO A 862 -21.38 -16.58 -22.54
C PRO A 862 -20.56 -17.84 -22.23
N SER A 863 -20.04 -18.53 -23.24
CA SER A 863 -19.02 -19.56 -22.99
C SER A 863 -17.77 -18.87 -22.40
N PRO A 864 -17.03 -19.51 -21.47
CA PRO A 864 -15.71 -19.02 -21.09
C PRO A 864 -14.86 -18.77 -22.34
N GLY A 865 -14.23 -17.58 -22.40
CA GLY A 865 -13.43 -17.11 -23.53
C GLY A 865 -14.22 -16.44 -24.67
N SER A 866 -15.56 -16.48 -24.64
CA SER A 866 -16.38 -15.91 -25.73
C SER A 866 -16.51 -14.39 -25.71
N ILE A 867 -16.35 -13.80 -24.52
CA ILE A 867 -16.26 -12.36 -24.27
C ILE A 867 -15.14 -12.12 -23.28
N TYR A 868 -14.69 -10.87 -23.22
CA TYR A 868 -13.80 -10.42 -22.17
C TYR A 868 -14.58 -10.36 -20.86
N GLU A 869 -14.13 -11.10 -19.84
CA GLU A 869 -14.57 -10.91 -18.47
C GLU A 869 -13.43 -10.28 -17.68
N PRO A 870 -13.64 -9.09 -17.07
CA PRO A 870 -12.61 -8.43 -16.28
C PRO A 870 -12.29 -9.20 -14.99
N ALA A 871 -11.13 -8.93 -14.40
CA ALA A 871 -10.78 -9.51 -13.11
C ALA A 871 -11.72 -8.97 -12.02
N PHE A 872 -12.07 -9.82 -11.06
CA PHE A 872 -13.02 -9.49 -10.00
C PHE A 872 -12.51 -9.96 -8.64
N ILE A 873 -12.70 -9.16 -7.57
CA ILE A 873 -12.54 -9.58 -6.17
C ILE A 873 -13.43 -8.72 -5.27
N GLN A 874 -13.89 -9.24 -4.13
CA GLN A 874 -14.54 -8.45 -3.08
C GLN A 874 -13.52 -7.97 -2.05
N LEU A 875 -13.68 -6.71 -1.65
CA LEU A 875 -12.96 -6.05 -0.57
C LEU A 875 -13.94 -5.72 0.55
N LYS A 876 -13.75 -6.34 1.70
CA LYS A 876 -14.46 -6.03 2.93
C LYS A 876 -13.81 -4.84 3.62
N ILE A 877 -14.62 -3.83 3.91
CA ILE A 877 -14.24 -2.61 4.61
C ILE A 877 -15.04 -2.58 5.89
N SER A 878 -14.36 -2.59 7.02
CA SER A 878 -15.00 -2.56 8.34
C SER A 878 -14.44 -1.44 9.20
N ARG A 879 -15.25 -0.89 10.09
CA ARG A 879 -14.80 0.08 11.09
C ARG A 879 -14.69 -0.64 12.43
N PRO A 880 -13.49 -0.72 13.05
CA PRO A 880 -13.35 -1.38 14.34
C PRO A 880 -14.28 -0.79 15.41
N PRO A 881 -14.85 -1.59 16.31
CA PRO A 881 -15.60 -1.06 17.45
C PRO A 881 -14.68 -0.22 18.33
N ALA A 882 -15.22 0.83 18.95
CA ALA A 882 -14.45 1.66 19.88
C ALA A 882 -13.91 0.79 21.05
N PRO A 883 -12.68 1.02 21.53
CA PRO A 883 -12.21 0.39 22.74
C PRO A 883 -13.07 0.86 23.93
N GLY A 884 -13.81 -0.07 24.53
CA GLY A 884 -14.85 0.20 25.54
C GLY A 884 -16.19 0.54 24.87
N ASN A 885 -17.30 0.00 25.38
CA ASN A 885 -18.68 0.06 24.84
C ASN A 885 -19.30 1.47 24.69
N ILE A 886 -18.54 2.46 24.21
CA ILE A 886 -18.99 3.80 23.91
C ILE A 886 -19.54 3.75 22.48
N PRO A 887 -20.83 4.07 22.27
CA PRO A 887 -21.40 4.18 20.93
C PRO A 887 -20.61 5.22 20.14
N GLN A 888 -19.87 4.78 19.11
CA GLN A 888 -19.19 5.70 18.22
C GLN A 888 -20.22 6.29 17.26
N MET A 889 -20.33 7.61 17.27
CA MET A 889 -21.09 8.32 16.25
C MET A 889 -20.48 8.08 14.86
N ALA A 890 -21.34 8.09 13.84
CA ALA A 890 -20.93 8.12 12.45
C ALA A 890 -19.92 9.27 12.20
N ILE A 891 -18.94 9.03 11.34
CA ILE A 891 -17.95 10.06 11.00
C ILE A 891 -18.71 11.18 10.27
N PRO A 892 -18.55 12.46 10.66
CA PRO A 892 -19.15 13.57 9.92
C PRO A 892 -18.76 13.49 8.44
N LEU A 893 -19.71 13.72 7.53
CA LEU A 893 -19.50 13.57 6.08
C LEU A 893 -18.27 14.35 5.57
N GLU A 894 -18.01 15.54 6.12
CA GLU A 894 -16.84 16.35 5.77
C GLU A 894 -15.50 15.73 6.21
N THR A 895 -15.50 14.97 7.31
CA THR A 895 -14.33 14.18 7.72
C THR A 895 -14.19 12.95 6.86
N GLN A 896 -15.29 12.29 6.50
CA GLN A 896 -15.31 11.10 5.65
C GLN A 896 -14.74 11.37 4.25
N LYS A 897 -15.02 12.54 3.66
CA LYS A 897 -14.42 12.99 2.39
C LYS A 897 -12.89 13.08 2.41
N LYS A 898 -12.26 13.02 3.59
CA LYS A 898 -10.80 12.99 3.74
C LYS A 898 -10.21 11.59 3.70
N TYR A 899 -11.04 10.56 3.54
CA TYR A 899 -10.63 9.16 3.48
C TYR A 899 -11.04 8.55 2.14
N ARG A 900 -10.17 7.71 1.57
CA ARG A 900 -10.47 6.86 0.41
C ARG A 900 -9.72 5.54 0.54
N VAL A 901 -10.11 4.55 -0.24
CA VAL A 901 -9.28 3.35 -0.45
C VAL A 901 -8.75 3.38 -1.87
N VAL A 902 -7.47 3.09 -2.03
CA VAL A 902 -6.86 2.89 -3.34
C VAL A 902 -6.38 1.46 -3.44
N ILE A 903 -6.72 0.82 -4.56
CA ILE A 903 -6.29 -0.53 -4.88
C ILE A 903 -5.29 -0.46 -6.01
N TYR A 904 -4.08 -0.93 -5.71
CA TYR A 904 -2.99 -1.10 -6.66
C TYR A 904 -2.92 -2.56 -7.09
N SER A 905 -2.41 -2.78 -8.30
CA SER A 905 -2.10 -4.12 -8.78
C SER A 905 -0.65 -4.19 -9.22
N TYR A 906 -0.06 -5.36 -9.02
CA TYR A 906 1.29 -5.69 -9.45
C TYR A 906 1.30 -7.10 -10.02
N GLY A 907 1.86 -7.24 -11.21
CA GLY A 907 2.12 -8.48 -11.90
C GLY A 907 3.61 -8.76 -11.90
N TYR A 908 3.94 -10.02 -11.67
CA TYR A 908 5.30 -10.54 -11.76
C TYR A 908 5.30 -11.89 -12.48
N ASN A 909 6.20 -12.08 -13.43
CA ASN A 909 6.31 -13.33 -14.16
C ASN A 909 7.75 -13.66 -14.55
N ASP A 910 8.37 -14.57 -13.80
CA ASP A 910 9.68 -15.15 -14.08
C ASP A 910 9.62 -16.48 -14.84
N SER A 911 8.45 -17.14 -14.87
CA SER A 911 8.26 -18.43 -15.55
C SER A 911 8.54 -18.35 -17.06
N ARG A 912 8.46 -17.14 -17.62
CA ARG A 912 8.69 -16.84 -19.04
C ARG A 912 10.15 -16.49 -19.35
N VAL A 913 11.04 -16.42 -18.36
CA VAL A 913 12.47 -16.17 -18.62
C VAL A 913 13.04 -17.34 -19.43
N GLY A 914 13.57 -17.01 -20.61
CA GLY A 914 14.07 -17.97 -21.60
C GLY A 914 13.13 -18.20 -22.78
N ASP A 915 11.86 -17.82 -22.68
CA ASP A 915 10.89 -17.96 -23.78
C ASP A 915 11.21 -17.00 -24.93
N TRP A 916 10.98 -17.46 -26.15
CA TRP A 916 11.03 -16.63 -27.35
C TRP A 916 9.65 -16.13 -27.71
N PHE A 917 9.55 -14.88 -28.15
CA PHE A 917 8.30 -14.30 -28.62
C PHE A 917 8.43 -13.70 -30.01
N PRO A 918 7.36 -13.75 -30.83
CA PRO A 918 7.28 -12.96 -32.05
C PRO A 918 6.99 -11.50 -31.70
N ILE A 919 7.42 -10.57 -32.57
CA ILE A 919 7.00 -9.16 -32.43
C ILE A 919 5.46 -9.10 -32.41
N CYS A 920 4.77 -9.79 -33.32
CA CYS A 920 3.30 -9.77 -33.30
C CYS A 920 2.67 -10.94 -32.56
N GLY A 921 1.86 -10.62 -31.55
CA GLY A 921 0.91 -11.53 -30.92
C GLY A 921 1.47 -12.34 -29.75
N PHE A 922 0.58 -12.71 -28.83
CA PHE A 922 0.84 -13.74 -27.85
C PHE A 922 0.82 -15.12 -28.53
N HIS A 923 1.96 -15.80 -28.52
CA HIS A 923 2.09 -17.17 -29.03
C HIS A 923 2.82 -18.04 -28.01
N GLU A 924 2.18 -19.14 -27.61
CA GLU A 924 2.78 -20.15 -26.73
C GLU A 924 3.67 -21.14 -27.47
N GLY A 925 4.57 -21.78 -26.72
CA GLY A 925 5.30 -22.98 -27.18
C GLY A 925 6.44 -22.71 -28.16
N LEU A 926 7.02 -21.51 -28.15
CA LEU A 926 8.24 -21.22 -28.91
C LEU A 926 9.49 -21.57 -28.09
N ASP A 927 9.86 -22.85 -28.06
CA ASP A 927 11.05 -23.36 -27.38
C ASP A 927 12.17 -23.82 -28.36
N GLY A 928 13.43 -23.62 -27.96
CA GLY A 928 14.62 -24.21 -28.61
C GLY A 928 14.95 -23.77 -30.05
N ASP A 929 15.64 -24.65 -30.79
CA ASP A 929 16.13 -24.45 -32.18
C ASP A 929 15.01 -24.14 -33.22
N ASN A 930 13.73 -24.27 -32.85
CA ASN A 930 12.58 -23.81 -33.65
C ASN A 930 12.42 -22.28 -33.64
N ALA A 931 13.23 -21.56 -32.86
CA ALA A 931 13.29 -20.10 -32.84
C ALA A 931 14.14 -19.50 -33.98
N ILE A 932 14.89 -20.32 -34.73
CA ILE A 932 15.74 -19.84 -35.84
C ILE A 932 14.87 -19.58 -37.07
N GLY A 933 14.34 -18.36 -37.18
CA GLY A 933 13.80 -17.75 -38.41
C GLY A 933 12.98 -18.68 -39.31
N TYR A 934 11.69 -18.85 -39.01
CA TYR A 934 10.78 -19.31 -40.04
C TYR A 934 10.66 -18.18 -41.07
N ASN A 935 11.27 -18.37 -42.24
CA ASN A 935 10.79 -17.67 -43.42
C ASN A 935 9.38 -18.19 -43.63
N ASP A 936 8.37 -17.33 -43.45
CA ASP A 936 7.08 -17.62 -44.03
C ASP A 936 7.24 -17.83 -45.56
N ALA A 937 6.25 -18.40 -46.22
CA ALA A 937 6.30 -18.60 -47.67
C ALA A 937 6.45 -17.27 -48.47
N GLY A 938 6.39 -16.11 -47.78
CA GLY A 938 6.60 -14.76 -48.31
C GLY A 938 8.01 -14.20 -48.14
N GLY A 939 8.91 -14.85 -47.38
CA GLY A 939 10.28 -14.39 -47.16
C GLY A 939 10.43 -13.26 -46.12
N GLY A 940 9.44 -13.08 -45.24
CA GLY A 940 9.50 -12.14 -44.12
C GLY A 940 10.37 -12.69 -42.98
N TYR A 941 11.43 -11.97 -42.62
CA TYR A 941 12.22 -12.26 -41.42
C TYR A 941 11.41 -11.81 -40.19
N HIS A 942 10.78 -12.75 -39.48
CA HIS A 942 10.20 -12.45 -38.18
C HIS A 942 11.32 -12.38 -37.14
N HIS A 943 11.62 -11.18 -36.65
CA HIS A 943 12.50 -11.02 -35.51
C HIS A 943 11.81 -11.60 -34.27
N LYS A 944 12.51 -12.48 -33.56
CA LYS A 944 12.09 -12.98 -32.25
C LYS A 944 13.04 -12.44 -31.20
N ARG A 945 12.53 -12.20 -30.00
CA ARG A 945 13.30 -11.79 -28.83
C ARG A 945 13.13 -12.84 -27.75
N GLN A 946 14.17 -13.03 -26.95
CA GLN A 946 14.11 -13.87 -25.76
C GLN A 946 13.82 -12.99 -24.56
N ILE A 947 12.94 -13.44 -23.67
CA ILE A 947 12.70 -12.80 -22.37
C ILE A 947 13.88 -13.17 -21.47
N ASN A 948 14.74 -12.20 -21.14
CA ASN A 948 15.97 -12.46 -20.39
C ASN A 948 15.90 -12.05 -18.92
N VAL A 949 14.81 -11.38 -18.52
CA VAL A 949 14.56 -10.91 -17.17
C VAL A 949 13.10 -11.20 -16.82
N PRO A 950 12.76 -11.37 -15.53
CA PRO A 950 11.38 -11.45 -15.10
C PRO A 950 10.57 -10.26 -15.61
N LEU A 951 9.33 -10.52 -16.00
CA LEU A 951 8.41 -9.48 -16.42
C LEU A 951 7.72 -8.90 -15.19
N GLU A 952 7.68 -7.58 -15.08
CA GLU A 952 7.02 -6.88 -13.97
C GLU A 952 6.31 -5.61 -14.44
N SER A 953 5.08 -5.40 -13.97
CA SER A 953 4.30 -4.17 -14.17
C SER A 953 2.98 -4.22 -13.41
N ALA A 954 2.20 -3.15 -13.42
CA ALA A 954 0.80 -3.24 -12.99
C ALA A 954 -0.02 -4.07 -14.00
N LEU A 955 -0.82 -5.03 -13.51
CA LEU A 955 -1.72 -5.83 -14.36
C LEU A 955 -3.03 -5.09 -14.66
N TYR A 956 -3.46 -4.25 -13.74
CA TYR A 956 -4.75 -3.58 -13.75
C TYR A 956 -4.63 -2.10 -13.44
N LEU A 957 -5.53 -1.30 -14.00
CA LEU A 957 -5.67 0.11 -13.66
C LEU A 957 -6.01 0.26 -12.16
N PRO A 958 -5.39 1.21 -11.44
CA PRO A 958 -5.72 1.47 -10.04
C PRO A 958 -7.21 1.80 -9.85
N LYS A 959 -7.79 1.35 -8.74
CA LYS A 959 -9.19 1.67 -8.38
C LYS A 959 -9.21 2.58 -7.16
N HIS A 960 -10.01 3.63 -7.22
CA HIS A 960 -10.22 4.56 -6.12
C HIS A 960 -11.65 4.43 -5.60
N LEU A 961 -11.81 4.10 -4.32
CA LEU A 961 -13.10 3.95 -3.67
C LEU A 961 -13.31 5.08 -2.67
N THR A 962 -14.46 5.74 -2.78
CA THR A 962 -14.92 6.64 -1.72
C THR A 962 -15.49 5.80 -0.59
N LEU A 963 -14.99 6.01 0.62
CA LEU A 963 -15.41 5.23 1.78
C LEU A 963 -16.81 5.68 2.25
N PRO A 964 -17.75 4.76 2.52
CA PRO A 964 -19.06 5.08 3.07
C PRO A 964 -19.03 5.34 4.59
N SER A 965 -20.12 5.88 5.12
CA SER A 965 -20.23 6.21 6.54
C SER A 965 -20.57 4.93 7.30
N LEU A 966 -19.57 4.32 7.93
CA LEU A 966 -19.73 3.14 8.78
C LEU A 966 -19.70 3.53 10.25
N SER A 967 -20.59 2.97 11.06
CA SER A 967 -20.55 3.06 12.53
C SER A 967 -19.49 2.10 13.09
N GLY A 968 -19.06 2.31 14.34
CA GLY A 968 -18.10 1.41 14.97
C GLY A 968 -18.65 -0.02 15.10
N GLY A 969 -17.97 -1.00 14.53
CA GLY A 969 -18.39 -2.40 14.44
C GLY A 969 -19.15 -2.77 13.16
N GLU A 970 -19.49 -1.81 12.32
CA GLU A 970 -20.10 -2.08 11.01
C GLU A 970 -19.03 -2.39 9.96
N GLY A 971 -19.39 -3.22 8.99
CA GLY A 971 -18.58 -3.49 7.82
C GLY A 971 -19.44 -3.77 6.60
N MET A 972 -18.83 -3.65 5.43
CA MET A 972 -19.48 -3.92 4.16
C MET A 972 -18.49 -4.48 3.14
N GLU A 973 -19.01 -5.16 2.14
CA GLU A 973 -18.23 -5.81 1.10
C GLU A 973 -18.45 -5.07 -0.23
N ILE A 974 -17.35 -4.63 -0.85
CA ILE A 974 -17.34 -3.90 -2.11
C ILE A 974 -16.65 -4.76 -3.16
N PRO A 975 -17.31 -5.18 -4.22
CA PRO A 975 -16.64 -5.81 -5.33
C PRO A 975 -15.89 -4.80 -6.17
N LEU A 976 -14.75 -5.27 -6.64
CA LEU A 976 -13.80 -4.55 -7.45
C LEU A 976 -13.73 -5.27 -8.78
N VAL A 977 -14.06 -4.53 -9.83
CA VAL A 977 -13.88 -4.96 -11.21
C VAL A 977 -12.70 -4.21 -11.78
N PHE A 978 -11.72 -4.94 -12.29
CA PHE A 978 -10.46 -4.39 -12.76
C PHE A 978 -10.36 -4.38 -14.28
N ASP A 979 -9.97 -3.23 -14.80
CA ASP A 979 -9.62 -3.05 -16.19
C ASP A 979 -8.14 -3.37 -16.38
N ILE A 980 -7.80 -4.04 -17.49
CA ILE A 980 -6.41 -4.35 -17.82
C ILE A 980 -5.60 -3.07 -18.00
N GLN A 981 -4.45 -3.00 -17.32
CA GLN A 981 -3.43 -2.01 -17.59
C GLN A 981 -2.62 -2.48 -18.79
N GLU A 982 -2.54 -1.67 -19.83
CA GLU A 982 -1.70 -2.00 -20.98
C GLU A 982 -0.24 -2.21 -20.55
N TYR A 983 0.32 -3.33 -20.98
CA TYR A 983 1.70 -3.69 -20.70
C TYR A 983 2.46 -3.91 -22.01
N TRP A 984 3.65 -3.31 -22.06
CA TRP A 984 4.59 -3.44 -23.16
C TRP A 984 5.94 -3.81 -22.58
N ARG A 985 6.52 -4.91 -23.05
CA ARG A 985 7.86 -5.32 -22.67
C ARG A 985 8.87 -4.28 -23.13
N ALA A 986 9.97 -4.20 -22.41
CA ALA A 986 11.08 -3.36 -22.79
C ALA A 986 11.51 -3.66 -24.24
N ASN A 987 11.72 -2.61 -25.03
CA ASN A 987 12.10 -2.65 -26.44
C ASN A 987 11.02 -3.10 -27.45
N HIS A 988 9.83 -3.53 -27.03
CA HIS A 988 8.82 -3.98 -27.99
C HIS A 988 8.30 -2.82 -28.87
N ILE A 989 7.92 -1.69 -28.25
CA ILE A 989 7.53 -0.47 -28.98
C ILE A 989 8.66 0.01 -29.93
N TYR A 990 9.92 -0.17 -29.53
CA TYR A 990 11.05 0.15 -30.39
C TYR A 990 11.09 -0.75 -31.62
N ASP A 991 10.91 -2.05 -31.46
CA ASP A 991 10.89 -3.00 -32.57
C ASP A 991 9.77 -2.60 -33.56
N VAL A 992 8.55 -2.31 -33.08
CA VAL A 992 7.44 -1.80 -33.92
C VAL A 992 7.85 -0.57 -34.74
N ASN A 993 8.45 0.43 -34.08
CA ASN A 993 8.89 1.67 -34.72
C ASN A 993 10.03 1.45 -35.73
N GLN A 994 10.95 0.51 -35.48
CA GLN A 994 12.05 0.19 -36.41
C GLN A 994 11.55 -0.43 -37.71
N PHE A 995 10.47 -1.21 -37.67
CA PHE A 995 9.89 -1.80 -38.87
C PHE A 995 9.02 -0.83 -39.68
N GLY A 996 8.90 0.42 -39.23
CA GLY A 996 8.05 1.42 -39.86
C GLY A 996 6.57 1.03 -39.84
N VAL A 997 6.18 0.15 -38.92
CA VAL A 997 4.79 -0.23 -38.72
C VAL A 997 4.15 0.87 -37.88
N ASN A 998 2.98 1.35 -38.31
CA ASN A 998 2.19 2.26 -37.51
C ASN A 998 1.82 1.56 -36.19
N PHE A 999 2.12 2.21 -35.06
CA PHE A 999 1.86 1.63 -33.74
C PHE A 999 0.39 1.30 -33.52
N GLU A 1000 -0.53 2.11 -34.07
CA GLU A 1000 -1.96 1.86 -33.98
C GLU A 1000 -2.35 0.59 -34.74
N ASP A 1001 -1.91 0.47 -36.00
CA ASP A 1001 -2.14 -0.74 -36.81
C ASP A 1001 -1.51 -1.96 -36.13
N PHE A 1002 -0.33 -1.79 -35.53
CA PHE A 1002 0.36 -2.85 -34.80
C PHE A 1002 -0.44 -3.30 -33.57
N TYR A 1003 -0.86 -2.35 -32.73
CA TYR A 1003 -1.65 -2.62 -31.53
C TYR A 1003 -2.94 -3.34 -31.89
N GLN A 1004 -3.62 -2.89 -32.95
CA GLN A 1004 -4.86 -3.51 -33.43
C GLN A 1004 -4.65 -4.95 -33.92
N ASN A 1005 -3.55 -5.22 -34.63
CA ASN A 1005 -3.30 -6.55 -35.20
C ASN A 1005 -2.65 -7.52 -34.21
N CYS A 1006 -1.88 -7.02 -33.25
CA CYS A 1006 -0.93 -7.83 -32.49
C CYS A 1006 -1.20 -7.78 -30.97
N GLY A 1007 -2.06 -6.88 -30.51
CA GLY A 1007 -2.35 -6.66 -29.10
C GLY A 1007 -1.15 -6.09 -28.33
N ASN A 1008 -1.28 -6.05 -27.01
CA ASN A 1008 -0.18 -5.71 -26.10
C ASN A 1008 0.47 -6.97 -25.51
N ASP A 1009 1.54 -6.80 -24.73
CA ASP A 1009 2.28 -7.91 -24.13
C ASP A 1009 1.68 -8.40 -22.80
N TRP A 1010 0.54 -7.86 -22.39
CA TRP A 1010 -0.07 -8.17 -21.11
C TRP A 1010 -0.26 -9.67 -20.85
N PRO A 1011 -0.67 -10.51 -21.84
CA PRO A 1011 -0.78 -11.96 -21.62
C PRO A 1011 0.53 -12.63 -21.17
N TYR A 1012 1.70 -12.14 -21.62
CA TYR A 1012 3.00 -12.65 -21.17
C TYR A 1012 3.27 -12.30 -19.71
N LEU A 1013 2.84 -11.13 -19.24
CA LEU A 1013 2.97 -10.76 -17.83
C LEU A 1013 1.97 -11.54 -16.96
N TYR A 1014 0.76 -11.79 -17.48
CA TYR A 1014 -0.31 -12.39 -16.72
C TYR A 1014 -0.17 -13.92 -16.58
N TYR A 1015 -0.17 -14.67 -17.68
CA TYR A 1015 -0.29 -16.12 -17.62
C TYR A 1015 0.94 -16.80 -17.02
N ASP A 1016 0.72 -17.75 -16.12
CA ASP A 1016 1.75 -18.39 -15.29
C ASP A 1016 2.50 -17.42 -14.34
N GLY A 1017 2.11 -16.14 -14.32
CA GLY A 1017 2.64 -15.14 -13.41
C GLY A 1017 1.94 -15.11 -12.05
N ILE A 1018 2.24 -14.08 -11.27
CA ILE A 1018 1.66 -13.79 -9.97
C ILE A 1018 0.92 -12.46 -10.08
N THR A 1019 -0.34 -12.43 -9.65
CA THR A 1019 -1.09 -11.20 -9.40
C THR A 1019 -1.02 -10.88 -7.91
N ARG A 1020 -0.55 -9.67 -7.59
CA ARG A 1020 -0.64 -9.07 -6.25
C ARG A 1020 -1.55 -7.84 -6.31
N LEU A 1021 -2.58 -7.81 -5.47
CA LEU A 1021 -3.45 -6.66 -5.26
C LEU A 1021 -3.18 -6.09 -3.87
N THR A 1022 -3.04 -4.76 -3.76
CA THR A 1022 -2.81 -4.07 -2.50
C THR A 1022 -3.88 -3.01 -2.31
N ALA A 1023 -4.70 -3.16 -1.27
CA ALA A 1023 -5.66 -2.13 -0.86
C ALA A 1023 -5.04 -1.28 0.24
N VAL A 1024 -5.05 0.04 0.07
CA VAL A 1024 -4.48 1.01 1.01
C VAL A 1024 -5.52 2.05 1.36
N GLU A 1025 -5.75 2.26 2.65
CA GLU A 1025 -6.51 3.39 3.15
C GLU A 1025 -5.66 4.66 3.02
N GLU A 1026 -6.09 5.59 2.17
CA GLU A 1026 -5.46 6.89 1.98
C GLU A 1026 -6.29 8.01 2.60
N CYS A 1027 -5.59 8.97 3.16
CA CYS A 1027 -6.12 10.13 3.84
C CYS A 1027 -5.55 11.42 3.22
N LEU A 1028 -6.34 12.49 3.20
CA LEU A 1028 -5.81 13.82 2.90
C LEU A 1028 -4.87 14.26 4.03
N ASN A 1029 -3.63 14.64 3.69
CA ASN A 1029 -2.73 15.31 4.62
C ASN A 1029 -3.07 16.81 4.74
N ASP A 1030 -2.29 17.55 5.53
CA ASP A 1030 -2.48 18.99 5.75
C ASP A 1030 -2.28 19.82 4.46
N GLN A 1031 -1.60 19.26 3.47
CA GLN A 1031 -1.38 19.82 2.13
C GLN A 1031 -2.45 19.40 1.13
N ASN A 1032 -3.52 18.73 1.58
CA ASN A 1032 -4.62 18.26 0.74
C ASN A 1032 -4.16 17.27 -0.36
N GLN A 1033 -3.09 16.51 -0.08
CA GLN A 1033 -2.61 15.41 -0.91
C GLN A 1033 -3.05 14.09 -0.31
N TRP A 1034 -3.41 13.14 -1.18
CA TRP A 1034 -3.74 11.78 -0.77
C TRP A 1034 -2.46 11.01 -0.47
N VAL A 1035 -2.34 10.52 0.76
CA VAL A 1035 -1.22 9.72 1.24
C VAL A 1035 -1.78 8.61 2.15
N PRO A 1036 -1.08 7.50 2.41
CA PRO A 1036 -1.55 6.49 3.35
C PRO A 1036 -1.98 7.11 4.70
N CYS A 1037 -3.06 6.62 5.32
CA CYS A 1037 -3.45 7.09 6.64
C CYS A 1037 -2.42 6.67 7.71
N SER A 1038 -2.28 7.42 8.81
CA SER A 1038 -1.38 7.03 9.91
C SER A 1038 -1.89 5.76 10.61
N GLY A 1039 -1.07 4.70 10.63
CA GLY A 1039 -1.53 3.37 11.06
C GLY A 1039 -2.61 2.78 10.13
N GLY A 1040 -2.63 3.22 8.87
CA GLY A 1040 -3.59 2.90 7.81
C GLY A 1040 -3.99 1.44 7.72
N GLY A 1041 -5.27 1.18 7.45
CA GLY A 1041 -5.72 -0.14 7.02
C GLY A 1041 -5.06 -0.47 5.68
N MET A 1042 -4.39 -1.61 5.63
CA MET A 1042 -3.82 -2.17 4.41
C MET A 1042 -4.14 -3.66 4.37
N ASP A 1043 -4.42 -4.16 3.17
CA ASP A 1043 -4.45 -5.60 2.94
C ASP A 1043 -3.81 -5.94 1.60
N VAL A 1044 -3.25 -7.15 1.51
CA VAL A 1044 -2.55 -7.66 0.33
C VAL A 1044 -3.12 -9.02 -0.03
N PHE A 1045 -3.63 -9.13 -1.26
CA PHE A 1045 -4.04 -10.39 -1.85
C PHE A 1045 -3.02 -10.80 -2.92
N GLU A 1046 -2.57 -12.04 -2.89
CA GLU A 1046 -1.66 -12.59 -3.89
C GLU A 1046 -2.17 -13.93 -4.39
N THR A 1047 -2.06 -14.16 -5.70
CA THR A 1047 -2.48 -15.41 -6.33
C THR A 1047 -1.65 -15.71 -7.57
N THR A 1048 -1.41 -16.99 -7.83
CA THR A 1048 -0.83 -17.46 -9.09
C THR A 1048 -1.89 -17.41 -10.17
N ASN A 1049 -1.55 -16.78 -11.30
CA ASN A 1049 -2.43 -16.67 -12.45
C ASN A 1049 -2.59 -18.04 -13.13
N PRO A 1050 -3.70 -18.24 -13.87
CA PRO A 1050 -3.89 -19.47 -14.62
C PRO A 1050 -2.76 -19.68 -15.62
N ALA A 1051 -2.55 -20.94 -15.96
CA ALA A 1051 -1.73 -21.28 -17.12
C ALA A 1051 -2.33 -20.65 -18.38
N ALA A 1052 -1.44 -20.36 -19.32
CA ALA A 1052 -1.85 -19.83 -20.61
C ALA A 1052 -2.73 -20.86 -21.38
N PRO A 1053 -3.73 -20.39 -22.16
CA PRO A 1053 -4.84 -21.19 -22.69
C PRO A 1053 -4.53 -22.11 -23.89
#